data_AF-A0A7X3UI32-F1
#
_entry.id   AF-A0A7X3UI32-F1
#
_cell.length_a   1.000
_cell.length_b   1.000
_cell.length_c   1.000
_cell.angle_alpha   90.00
_cell.angle_beta   90.00
_cell.angle_gamma   90.00
#
_symmetry.space_group_name_H-M   'P 1'
#
loop_
_entity.id
_entity.type
_entity.pdbx_description
1 polymer ?
#
loop_
_entity_poly.entity_id
_entity_poly.type
_entity_poly.pdbx_seq_one_letter_code
_entity_poly.pdbx_strand_id
1 'polypeptide(L)'
;MKLSKVLLTTSFSICILVGLMPRAMSRNAVPGHRSGTSEDSSTRNPTNRGKVLEGMSILYGTNENANTSIPPPPILKLSQHGNALAIEDSQFIVTYDGFTDEARVAFQYAVDIWNAFIRSPVPIRIDASFRDLGEFEDGKIILGGARPAGWKSPGSLDLWFPEALADTRADRDLAAGEPDIITRFNSHEDANWYFGTDGRTPAGKTDFVSTVLHEIAHGLGFFSFASVEETSVAGFRWSGETGKLRDGTPDLPYIYDFFVENGAEKTIMSFPDPSSELENQFTGNDLFWNGRRGVAANAGIRPQLHAPSSWEQGSSYTHLDEMAFPAGDADALMTPYLANQEAIHDPGPVALGMLEDIGWIINNAPVFIDGANTTRTLVNRGIGNPVVAADADNDALTYYLSGTDAAAFNIDSATGQLKTETTHTYNKPSYTLIVTVSDGTLIDQIVVTINVAGTAPETPTNSGPSFADGNHTSRTVAENTAKGVNIGNPIAAADADNDALTYTLSGPDAAAFDIDNTTGQLKTGAELDYEKKNTYTGTVTVSDGDLTATITVIIVIIDLDDQESPTLTLTSQPLTEATLNRSIVTLTLNNRVYENWLSDPVGVSGISGVTVRPFDVHRLSGTELSVQLTFYGTNLNTDATLTFTVRADAIANYDGPDLTAAAHVTTTAESVTASTITPLTGETLNGSVIRLTLNNGTYVPSNRDIDNAVTVSGIAGVTVGFFGVERVSDIVIIFELEFSGNLETDATLTFTVGADAIADYDGPARIARLPVNGGQESIRASTAAPLTEATLNGSVVTLTLNGATYERSTFDLRGTVEVSGIEGVTFHWFDLDRVSDTELAVELTFRGNMDTDATLTFIVGAAAIADYDGPALTAQLPVTGRHESIAASTDAPLTEATLDESVVTLTLTGRKYARSIFDIRGAVTVSGIDGVTIPWHEPDKKSDTEITVELEFDSNINADSTLTFTVGAGAIANYNGPALTAQITVTADRENALLANFPNPFNPETWIPYQLAKPTEITITIYAVNGQIVRELALGHQAAGIYQTRSRAAYWDGRNAFGEPVASGVYFYTF
;
A
#
# COMPACT_ATOMS: atom_id res chain seq x y z
N MET A 1 -62.16 7.95 -24.01
CA MET A 1 -62.17 8.17 -25.48
C MET A 1 -60.76 7.87 -26.00
N LYS A 2 -60.62 7.24 -27.16
CA LYS A 2 -59.51 6.38 -27.62
C LYS A 2 -58.13 7.05 -27.88
N LEU A 3 -57.07 6.32 -27.49
CA LEU A 3 -55.75 6.03 -28.11
C LEU A 3 -54.96 7.10 -28.90
N SER A 4 -53.70 7.31 -28.48
CA SER A 4 -52.51 7.09 -29.34
C SER A 4 -51.26 6.80 -28.48
N LYS A 5 -50.49 5.77 -28.86
CA LYS A 5 -49.19 5.37 -28.29
C LYS A 5 -48.10 6.38 -28.68
N VAL A 6 -47.24 6.77 -27.73
CA VAL A 6 -45.82 7.12 -27.95
C VAL A 6 -45.02 6.54 -26.78
N LEU A 7 -43.84 5.99 -27.13
CA LEU A 7 -42.82 5.27 -26.35
C LEU A 7 -42.88 5.35 -24.81
N LEU A 8 -42.81 4.18 -24.17
CA LEU A 8 -42.31 4.05 -22.79
C LEU A 8 -40.82 4.41 -22.78
N THR A 9 -40.48 5.52 -22.13
CA THR A 9 -39.17 5.70 -21.49
C THR A 9 -39.29 5.20 -20.05
N THR A 10 -38.47 4.22 -19.69
CA THR A 10 -38.32 3.72 -18.32
C THR A 10 -37.68 4.81 -17.46
N SER A 11 -38.50 5.56 -16.72
CA SER A 11 -38.01 6.48 -15.68
C SER A 11 -37.76 5.72 -14.37
N PHE A 12 -36.51 5.72 -13.91
CA PHE A 12 -36.14 5.32 -12.55
C PHE A 12 -36.11 6.58 -11.66
N SER A 13 -36.65 6.52 -10.44
CA SER A 13 -36.68 7.64 -9.48
C SER A 13 -36.11 7.22 -8.12
N ILE A 14 -35.21 8.03 -7.56
CA ILE A 14 -34.56 7.83 -6.25
C ILE A 14 -34.64 9.14 -5.44
N CYS A 15 -34.83 9.05 -4.11
CA CYS A 15 -34.97 10.19 -3.18
C CYS A 15 -33.64 10.69 -2.58
N ILE A 16 -33.56 11.98 -2.24
CA ILE A 16 -32.46 12.63 -1.49
C ILE A 16 -33.01 13.27 -0.20
N LEU A 17 -32.28 13.32 0.91
CA LEU A 17 -32.67 14.07 2.13
C LEU A 17 -31.66 15.22 2.40
N VAL A 18 -32.12 16.37 2.92
CA VAL A 18 -31.25 17.48 3.40
C VAL A 18 -31.74 17.92 4.79
N GLY A 19 -30.84 18.03 5.77
CA GLY A 19 -31.16 18.40 7.16
C GLY A 19 -30.59 19.76 7.59
N LEU A 20 -31.34 20.51 8.39
CA LEU A 20 -30.88 21.71 9.10
C LEU A 20 -31.60 21.85 10.45
N MET A 21 -30.83 22.17 11.51
CA MET A 21 -31.31 22.53 12.85
C MET A 21 -31.88 23.97 12.90
N PRO A 22 -32.82 24.27 13.83
CA PRO A 22 -33.43 25.59 13.95
C PRO A 22 -32.66 26.55 14.88
N ARG A 23 -32.61 27.83 14.48
CA ARG A 23 -32.27 28.98 15.32
C ARG A 23 -33.45 29.36 16.22
N ALA A 24 -33.18 29.67 17.49
CA ALA A 24 -34.04 30.48 18.35
C ALA A 24 -33.32 31.75 18.83
N MET A 25 -34.12 32.80 19.01
CA MET A 25 -33.80 34.22 19.04
C MET A 25 -33.16 34.75 20.34
N SER A 26 -32.42 35.85 20.21
CA SER A 26 -31.96 36.72 21.30
C SER A 26 -33.10 37.54 21.94
N ARG A 27 -33.00 37.88 23.24
CA ARG A 27 -33.14 39.26 23.75
C ARG A 27 -32.79 39.45 25.24
N ASN A 28 -31.95 40.47 25.48
CA ASN A 28 -31.90 41.44 26.59
C ASN A 28 -31.61 40.98 28.04
N ALA A 29 -30.47 41.41 28.61
CA ALA A 29 -30.37 42.58 29.51
C ALA A 29 -28.91 42.91 29.91
N VAL A 30 -28.57 44.20 29.81
CA VAL A 30 -27.36 44.93 30.30
C VAL A 30 -27.68 45.36 31.77
N PRO A 31 -26.75 45.59 32.77
CA PRO A 31 -25.53 46.41 32.68
C PRO A 31 -24.30 46.08 33.59
N GLY A 32 -23.11 46.59 33.23
CA GLY A 32 -21.93 46.57 34.11
C GLY A 32 -20.61 47.13 33.55
N HIS A 33 -20.58 48.43 33.23
CA HIS A 33 -19.43 49.31 32.97
C HIS A 33 -18.21 49.11 33.92
N ARG A 34 -16.92 49.17 33.53
CA ARG A 34 -16.06 50.34 33.14
C ARG A 34 -14.62 49.82 32.89
N SER A 35 -13.94 50.10 31.77
CA SER A 35 -13.11 51.27 31.40
C SER A 35 -11.76 51.44 32.14
N GLY A 36 -10.66 51.47 31.36
CA GLY A 36 -9.35 52.05 31.70
C GLY A 36 -8.30 51.64 30.67
N THR A 37 -8.21 52.29 29.50
CA THR A 37 -7.21 53.32 29.15
C THR A 37 -5.75 52.90 29.25
N SER A 38 -5.09 53.00 28.09
CA SER A 38 -3.65 52.92 27.82
C SER A 38 -2.75 53.45 28.93
N GLU A 39 -1.82 52.62 29.39
CA GLU A 39 -0.51 53.05 29.90
C GLU A 39 0.59 52.14 29.38
N ASP A 40 1.51 52.78 28.67
CA ASP A 40 2.97 52.56 28.66
C ASP A 40 3.51 51.13 28.52
N SER A 41 3.70 50.73 27.27
CA SER A 41 4.67 49.72 26.87
C SER A 41 6.10 50.25 27.10
N SER A 42 6.65 50.11 28.32
CA SER A 42 8.07 49.84 28.51
C SER A 42 8.42 49.50 29.97
N THR A 43 9.14 48.39 30.13
CA THR A 43 9.95 47.97 31.29
C THR A 43 9.31 47.20 32.46
N ARG A 44 8.96 45.93 32.21
CA ARG A 44 9.42 44.81 33.06
C ARG A 44 9.83 43.64 32.15
N ASN A 45 11.08 43.20 32.29
CA ASN A 45 11.64 42.03 31.61
C ASN A 45 10.72 40.81 31.76
N PRO A 46 10.42 40.04 30.70
CA PRO A 46 9.93 38.67 30.86
C PRO A 46 11.05 37.90 31.56
N THR A 47 10.75 37.38 32.75
CA THR A 47 11.68 36.69 33.63
C THR A 47 12.12 35.36 33.01
N ASN A 48 13.25 34.81 33.48
CA ASN A 48 13.89 33.57 32.98
C ASN A 48 12.99 32.32 32.86
N ARG A 49 11.71 32.34 33.27
CA ARG A 49 10.76 31.22 33.22
C ARG A 49 10.50 30.75 31.79
N GLY A 50 10.25 31.66 30.84
CA GLY A 50 9.92 31.30 29.45
C GLY A 50 11.01 30.55 28.70
N LYS A 51 12.29 30.68 29.11
CA LYS A 51 13.41 29.95 28.49
C LYS A 51 13.59 28.53 29.03
N VAL A 52 13.07 28.24 30.22
CA VAL A 52 13.29 26.94 30.90
C VAL A 52 12.30 25.88 30.41
N LEU A 53 11.09 26.32 30.02
CA LEU A 53 9.99 25.47 29.57
C LEU A 53 9.73 25.59 28.05
N GLU A 54 10.66 26.21 27.32
CA GLU A 54 10.52 26.42 25.88
C GLU A 54 10.43 25.07 25.14
N GLY A 55 9.36 24.89 24.37
CA GLY A 55 9.09 23.68 23.60
C GLY A 55 8.72 22.45 24.43
N MET A 56 8.32 22.61 25.70
CA MET A 56 7.84 21.51 26.55
C MET A 56 6.32 21.43 26.56
N SER A 57 5.79 20.21 26.68
CA SER A 57 4.44 19.99 27.17
C SER A 57 4.39 20.33 28.66
N ILE A 58 3.28 20.89 29.14
CA ILE A 58 3.15 21.48 30.47
C ILE A 58 1.92 20.90 31.18
N LEU A 59 2.13 20.38 32.38
CA LEU A 59 1.07 20.01 33.32
C LEU A 59 0.77 21.16 34.30
N TYR A 60 -0.51 21.54 34.38
CA TYR A 60 -0.98 22.56 35.31
C TYR A 60 -1.63 21.96 36.56
N GLY A 61 -1.29 22.50 37.72
CA GLY A 61 -1.92 22.20 39.00
C GLY A 61 -3.07 23.14 39.30
N THR A 62 -4.14 22.62 39.92
CA THR A 62 -5.27 23.42 40.40
C THR A 62 -5.41 23.35 41.93
N ASN A 63 -6.06 24.35 42.52
CA ASN A 63 -6.24 24.43 43.98
C ASN A 63 -7.40 23.60 44.52
N GLU A 64 -8.23 23.02 43.65
CA GLU A 64 -9.38 22.22 44.04
C GLU A 64 -8.93 20.85 44.55
N ASN A 65 -9.66 20.25 45.50
CA ASN A 65 -9.38 18.90 45.96
C ASN A 65 -10.27 17.90 45.20
N ALA A 66 -9.69 17.02 44.39
CA ALA A 66 -10.44 15.97 43.70
C ALA A 66 -10.85 14.83 44.63
N ASN A 67 -10.01 14.50 45.62
CA ASN A 67 -10.20 13.38 46.55
C ASN A 67 -10.35 12.03 45.81
N THR A 68 -9.44 11.78 44.88
CA THR A 68 -9.38 10.60 44.02
C THR A 68 -8.03 9.91 44.16
N SER A 69 -8.01 8.59 43.95
CA SER A 69 -6.79 7.79 44.04
C SER A 69 -6.91 6.57 43.13
N ILE A 70 -6.10 6.52 42.09
CA ILE A 70 -5.91 5.36 41.22
C ILE A 70 -4.63 4.67 41.67
N PRO A 71 -4.72 3.42 42.18
CA PRO A 71 -3.56 2.67 42.65
C PRO A 71 -2.64 2.29 41.47
N PRO A 72 -1.37 1.95 41.73
CA PRO A 72 -0.54 1.38 40.69
C PRO A 72 -1.07 0.04 40.19
N PRO A 73 -0.72 -0.33 38.96
CA PRO A 73 -0.98 -1.66 38.46
C PRO A 73 -0.22 -2.69 39.33
N PRO A 74 -0.66 -3.95 39.35
CA PRO A 74 0.00 -4.96 40.16
C PRO A 74 1.40 -5.24 39.60
N ILE A 75 2.42 -4.65 40.23
CA ILE A 75 3.83 -4.78 39.85
C ILE A 75 4.54 -5.67 40.86
N LEU A 76 5.31 -6.66 40.38
CA LEU A 76 6.02 -7.64 41.21
C LEU A 76 6.92 -6.94 42.23
N LYS A 77 7.73 -5.98 41.76
CA LYS A 77 8.69 -5.22 42.58
C LYS A 77 8.01 -4.46 43.73
N LEU A 78 6.80 -3.94 43.50
CA LEU A 78 6.04 -3.20 44.50
C LEU A 78 5.30 -4.14 45.47
N SER A 79 4.93 -5.35 45.02
CA SER A 79 4.21 -6.34 45.83
C SER A 79 5.07 -7.03 46.90
N GLN A 80 6.40 -7.04 46.75
CA GLN A 80 7.33 -7.70 47.67
C GLN A 80 7.85 -6.75 48.76
N HIS A 81 6.98 -6.33 49.68
CA HIS A 81 7.41 -5.57 50.85
C HIS A 81 8.32 -6.40 51.77
N GLY A 82 9.64 -6.19 51.69
CA GLY A 82 10.59 -6.57 52.75
C GLY A 82 11.83 -7.37 52.35
N ASN A 83 12.01 -7.77 51.09
CA ASN A 83 13.26 -8.35 50.62
C ASN A 83 13.78 -7.55 49.43
N ALA A 84 14.94 -6.92 49.60
CA ALA A 84 15.74 -6.37 48.51
C ALA A 84 16.20 -7.53 47.61
N LEU A 85 15.36 -7.92 46.66
CA LEU A 85 15.81 -8.69 45.50
C LEU A 85 16.34 -7.72 44.45
N ALA A 86 17.32 -8.22 43.71
CA ALA A 86 18.28 -7.48 42.94
C ALA A 86 17.64 -6.38 42.08
N ILE A 87 18.36 -5.26 41.99
CA ILE A 87 18.17 -4.27 40.93
C ILE A 87 18.25 -5.06 39.62
N GLU A 88 17.11 -5.39 39.01
CA GLU A 88 17.10 -5.52 37.57
C GLU A 88 17.55 -4.15 37.06
N ASP A 89 18.58 -4.15 36.20
CA ASP A 89 19.07 -2.91 35.60
C ASP A 89 17.87 -2.24 34.90
N SER A 90 17.28 -1.25 35.55
CA SER A 90 16.16 -0.47 35.02
C SER A 90 16.57 0.04 33.64
N GLN A 91 15.74 -0.21 32.64
CA GLN A 91 16.01 0.31 31.30
C GLN A 91 16.01 1.85 31.31
N PHE A 92 15.30 2.45 32.27
CA PHE A 92 15.33 3.88 32.51
C PHE A 92 16.51 4.28 33.40
N ILE A 93 17.35 5.20 32.90
CA ILE A 93 18.51 5.74 33.60
C ILE A 93 18.28 7.23 33.86
N VAL A 94 18.14 7.64 35.12
CA VAL A 94 17.79 9.02 35.47
C VAL A 94 18.99 9.79 36.01
N THR A 95 19.23 10.98 35.45
CA THR A 95 20.11 12.01 36.00
C THR A 95 19.27 13.02 36.77
N TYR A 96 19.60 13.22 38.05
CA TYR A 96 18.86 14.13 38.93
C TYR A 96 19.63 15.42 39.20
N ASP A 97 18.96 16.56 39.03
CA ASP A 97 19.45 17.88 39.45
C ASP A 97 18.45 18.60 40.36
N GLY A 98 18.89 19.07 41.53
CA GLY A 98 18.06 19.86 42.45
C GLY A 98 17.03 19.09 43.30
N PHE A 99 16.93 17.76 43.17
CA PHE A 99 15.96 16.95 43.93
C PHE A 99 16.37 16.70 45.38
N THR A 100 15.38 16.62 46.28
CA THR A 100 15.56 16.06 47.63
C THR A 100 15.54 14.53 47.59
N ASP A 101 15.99 13.87 48.66
CA ASP A 101 16.00 12.41 48.74
C ASP A 101 14.58 11.82 48.64
N GLU A 102 13.59 12.46 49.28
CA GLU A 102 12.19 12.03 49.22
C GLU A 102 11.62 12.16 47.79
N ALA A 103 11.92 13.26 47.12
CA ALA A 103 11.49 13.48 45.74
C ALA A 103 12.13 12.46 44.78
N ARG A 104 13.40 12.08 45.00
CA ARG A 104 14.06 11.02 44.22
C ARG A 104 13.43 9.65 44.41
N VAL A 105 13.02 9.31 45.64
CA VAL A 105 12.32 8.05 45.92
C VAL A 105 10.97 8.02 45.22
N ALA A 106 10.20 9.10 45.30
CA ALA A 106 8.92 9.23 44.59
C ALA A 106 9.10 9.17 43.06
N PHE A 107 10.13 9.82 42.52
CA PHE A 107 10.45 9.75 41.10
C PHE A 107 10.80 8.32 40.66
N GLN A 108 11.67 7.63 41.42
CA GLN A 108 12.05 6.26 41.09
C GLN A 108 10.85 5.31 41.13
N TYR A 109 9.89 5.56 42.02
CA TYR A 109 8.64 4.80 42.05
C TYR A 109 7.81 4.97 40.76
N ALA A 110 7.72 6.19 40.22
CA ALA A 110 7.10 6.43 38.91
C ALA A 110 7.87 5.74 37.76
N VAL A 111 9.20 5.76 37.81
CA VAL A 111 10.06 5.05 36.83
C VAL A 111 9.83 3.54 36.90
N ASP A 112 9.71 2.97 38.10
CA ASP A 112 9.47 1.55 38.28
C ASP A 112 8.13 1.10 37.67
N ILE A 113 7.12 1.99 37.66
CA ILE A 113 5.84 1.75 36.98
C ILE A 113 6.05 1.73 35.47
N TRP A 114 6.69 2.76 34.88
CA TRP A 114 6.96 2.77 33.44
C TRP A 114 7.85 1.61 32.98
N ASN A 115 8.81 1.21 33.81
CA ASN A 115 9.69 0.07 33.53
C ASN A 115 8.95 -1.26 33.45
N ALA A 116 7.77 -1.38 34.07
CA ALA A 116 6.94 -2.58 33.98
C ALA A 116 6.18 -2.69 32.65
N PHE A 117 5.94 -1.57 31.96
CA PHE A 117 5.16 -1.52 30.71
C PHE A 117 6.02 -1.35 29.46
N ILE A 118 6.99 -0.44 29.47
CA ILE A 118 7.79 -0.18 28.28
C ILE A 118 8.82 -1.30 28.10
N ARG A 119 8.96 -1.83 26.89
CA ARG A 119 10.04 -2.75 26.51
C ARG A 119 10.95 -2.06 25.50
N SER A 120 12.19 -1.79 25.89
CA SER A 120 13.24 -1.28 25.01
C SER A 120 14.52 -2.11 25.11
N PRO A 121 15.16 -2.49 23.99
CA PRO A 121 16.49 -3.09 23.99
C PRO A 121 17.60 -2.07 24.28
N VAL A 122 17.29 -0.77 24.23
CA VAL A 122 18.21 0.35 24.48
C VAL A 122 17.80 1.10 25.75
N PRO A 123 18.73 1.39 26.69
CA PRO A 123 18.38 2.16 27.87
C PRO A 123 17.84 3.56 27.55
N ILE A 124 16.75 3.96 28.21
CA ILE A 124 16.10 5.26 28.06
C ILE A 124 16.64 6.22 29.14
N ARG A 125 17.31 7.29 28.74
CA ARG A 125 17.98 8.24 29.63
C ARG A 125 17.10 9.47 29.87
N ILE A 126 16.90 9.81 31.15
CA ILE A 126 16.11 10.96 31.56
C ILE A 126 17.01 12.01 32.23
N ASP A 127 17.01 13.24 31.71
CA ASP A 127 17.55 14.43 32.39
C ASP A 127 16.43 15.13 33.15
N ALA A 128 16.42 14.95 34.48
CA ALA A 128 15.39 15.49 35.36
C ALA A 128 15.96 16.62 36.23
N SER A 129 15.27 17.77 36.26
CA SER A 129 15.62 18.87 37.16
C SER A 129 14.44 19.34 38.02
N PHE A 130 14.69 19.59 39.30
CA PHE A 130 13.72 20.14 40.26
C PHE A 130 14.13 21.57 40.64
N ARG A 131 13.41 22.56 40.11
CA ARG A 131 13.78 23.97 40.18
C ARG A 131 12.53 24.84 40.26
N ASP A 132 12.66 26.06 40.76
CA ASP A 132 11.53 26.98 40.89
C ASP A 132 11.05 27.42 39.50
N LEU A 133 9.88 26.92 39.09
CA LEU A 133 9.22 27.27 37.84
C LEU A 133 8.16 28.36 38.03
N GLY A 134 7.76 28.62 39.28
CA GLY A 134 6.93 29.75 39.66
C GLY A 134 5.77 29.45 40.59
N GLU A 135 5.11 30.52 41.01
CA GLU A 135 3.89 30.52 41.83
C GLU A 135 2.63 30.44 40.96
N PHE A 136 1.45 30.45 41.58
CA PHE A 136 0.17 30.49 40.88
C PHE A 136 0.01 31.73 39.99
N GLU A 137 -0.47 31.52 38.76
CA GLU A 137 -0.84 32.57 37.80
C GLU A 137 -2.22 32.21 37.21
N ASP A 138 -3.16 33.15 37.24
CA ASP A 138 -4.55 32.95 36.79
C ASP A 138 -5.26 31.68 37.33
N GLY A 139 -4.95 31.31 38.58
CA GLY A 139 -5.57 30.19 39.27
C GLY A 139 -4.96 28.81 38.97
N LYS A 140 -3.92 28.75 38.14
CA LYS A 140 -3.15 27.55 37.82
C LYS A 140 -1.70 27.69 38.31
N ILE A 141 -1.03 26.59 38.59
CA ILE A 141 0.42 26.56 38.85
C ILE A 141 1.07 25.59 37.87
N ILE A 142 2.27 25.88 37.36
CA ILE A 142 3.01 24.91 36.56
C ILE A 142 3.58 23.86 37.51
N LEU A 143 3.20 22.60 37.34
CA LEU A 143 3.70 21.50 38.17
C LEU A 143 4.98 20.91 37.57
N GLY A 144 4.97 20.71 36.26
CA GLY A 144 6.08 20.20 35.51
C GLY A 144 5.99 20.56 34.03
N GLY A 145 7.03 20.16 33.30
CA GLY A 145 6.99 20.10 31.86
C GLY A 145 8.06 19.16 31.33
N ALA A 146 7.77 18.56 30.18
CA ALA A 146 8.63 17.57 29.56
C ALA A 146 8.59 17.64 28.05
N ARG A 147 9.65 17.09 27.46
CA ARG A 147 9.75 16.84 26.03
C ARG A 147 10.76 15.73 25.74
N PRO A 148 10.68 15.10 24.57
CA PRO A 148 11.79 14.37 23.98
C PRO A 148 13.02 15.29 23.89
N ALA A 149 14.20 14.77 24.25
CA ALA A 149 15.45 15.52 24.21
C ALA A 149 15.82 15.93 22.78
N GLY A 150 15.62 14.98 21.86
CA GLY A 150 15.67 15.17 20.42
C GLY A 150 14.63 14.31 19.70
N TRP A 151 14.76 14.31 18.38
CA TRP A 151 13.91 13.56 17.48
C TRP A 151 14.74 13.06 16.31
N LYS A 152 14.43 11.85 15.86
CA LYS A 152 15.13 11.21 14.73
C LYS A 152 14.12 10.63 13.76
N SER A 153 14.54 10.51 12.51
CA SER A 153 13.88 9.69 11.51
C SER A 153 14.71 8.41 11.38
N PRO A 154 14.31 7.30 12.02
CA PRO A 154 14.97 6.02 11.87
C PRO A 154 14.52 5.37 10.55
N GLY A 155 15.04 5.83 9.40
CA GLY A 155 14.82 5.17 8.11
C GLY A 155 14.34 6.10 7.00
N SER A 156 13.57 5.54 6.05
CA SER A 156 12.97 6.25 4.92
C SER A 156 11.77 7.12 5.30
N LEU A 157 11.41 7.17 6.60
CA LEU A 157 10.25 7.90 7.07
C LEU A 157 10.48 9.42 7.12
N ASP A 158 9.77 10.21 6.33
CA ASP A 158 9.57 11.66 6.53
C ASP A 158 8.66 11.97 7.76
N LEU A 159 8.94 11.35 8.90
CA LEU A 159 8.32 11.59 10.22
C LEU A 159 9.39 11.72 11.31
N TRP A 160 9.09 12.52 12.33
CA TRP A 160 9.89 12.61 13.54
C TRP A 160 9.39 11.66 14.63
N PHE A 161 10.31 10.86 15.17
CA PHE A 161 10.08 10.00 16.35
C PHE A 161 10.80 10.57 17.57
N PRO A 162 10.26 10.38 18.80
CA PRO A 162 10.99 10.69 20.01
C PRO A 162 12.27 9.87 20.07
N GLU A 163 13.36 10.49 20.54
CA GLU A 163 14.70 9.88 20.54
C GLU A 163 14.69 8.48 21.18
N ALA A 164 14.04 8.32 22.34
CA ALA A 164 13.88 7.03 23.02
C ALA A 164 13.22 5.95 22.12
N LEU A 165 12.17 6.30 21.38
CA LEU A 165 11.49 5.37 20.47
C LEU A 165 12.32 5.12 19.21
N ALA A 166 12.99 6.15 18.68
CA ALA A 166 13.85 6.00 17.53
C ALA A 166 15.04 5.05 17.83
N ASP A 167 15.60 5.14 19.03
CA ASP A 167 16.67 4.27 19.52
C ASP A 167 16.20 2.83 19.67
N THR A 168 15.03 2.65 20.30
CA THR A 168 14.35 1.35 20.43
C THR A 168 14.17 0.69 19.06
N ARG A 169 13.65 1.45 18.09
CA ARG A 169 13.41 0.98 16.72
C ARG A 169 14.70 0.71 15.93
N ALA A 170 15.78 1.42 16.24
CA ALA A 170 17.07 1.24 15.60
C ALA A 170 17.93 0.13 16.26
N ASP A 171 17.46 -0.45 17.37
CA ASP A 171 18.18 -1.40 18.23
C ASP A 171 19.59 -0.91 18.61
N ARG A 172 19.73 0.43 18.74
CA ARG A 172 20.96 1.11 19.13
C ARG A 172 20.68 2.53 19.60
N ASP A 173 21.52 3.01 20.50
CA ASP A 173 21.54 4.40 20.95
C ASP A 173 22.03 5.33 19.80
N LEU A 174 21.13 6.13 19.22
CA LEU A 174 21.44 7.03 18.09
C LEU A 174 22.17 8.29 18.54
N ALA A 175 22.12 8.62 19.83
CA ALA A 175 22.77 9.77 20.44
C ALA A 175 23.61 9.35 21.66
N ALA A 176 24.54 8.41 21.41
CA ALA A 176 25.32 7.68 22.41
C ALA A 176 25.57 8.44 23.74
N GLY A 177 24.80 8.09 24.77
CA GLY A 177 24.98 8.58 26.14
C GLY A 177 24.39 9.95 26.46
N GLU A 178 23.76 10.62 25.49
CA GLU A 178 22.94 11.82 25.72
C GLU A 178 21.58 11.42 26.32
N PRO A 179 20.87 12.35 26.99
CA PRO A 179 19.51 12.07 27.47
C PRO A 179 18.52 11.93 26.31
N ASP A 180 17.54 11.05 26.45
CA ASP A 180 16.42 10.85 25.51
C ASP A 180 15.20 11.68 25.88
N ILE A 181 15.01 11.92 27.19
CA ILE A 181 13.87 12.64 27.76
C ILE A 181 14.39 13.76 28.64
N ILE A 182 13.79 14.94 28.52
CA ILE A 182 14.08 16.10 29.36
C ILE A 182 12.83 16.42 30.17
N THR A 183 12.95 16.43 31.50
CA THR A 183 11.84 16.76 32.42
C THR A 183 12.23 17.86 33.40
N ARG A 184 11.28 18.73 33.73
CA ARG A 184 11.45 19.88 34.63
C ARG A 184 10.27 19.89 35.61
N PHE A 185 10.55 19.98 36.91
CA PHE A 185 9.54 19.94 37.97
C PHE A 185 9.66 21.17 38.86
N ASN A 186 8.53 21.70 39.30
CA ASN A 186 8.46 22.95 40.04
C ASN A 186 8.84 22.78 41.52
N SER A 187 9.91 23.41 41.98
CA SER A 187 10.32 23.39 43.39
C SER A 187 9.74 24.55 44.22
N HIS A 188 8.85 25.38 43.66
CA HIS A 188 8.21 26.47 44.39
C HIS A 188 7.30 25.93 45.51
N GLU A 189 7.21 26.66 46.62
CA GLU A 189 6.49 26.20 47.81
C GLU A 189 4.98 26.00 47.56
N ASP A 190 4.39 26.80 46.67
CA ASP A 190 2.98 26.74 46.30
C ASP A 190 2.59 25.47 45.54
N ALA A 191 3.53 24.76 44.90
CA ALA A 191 3.23 23.46 44.29
C ALA A 191 2.81 22.42 45.36
N ASN A 192 3.21 22.65 46.61
CA ASN A 192 2.77 21.97 47.81
C ASN A 192 2.77 20.43 47.69
N TRP A 193 3.92 19.88 47.32
CA TRP A 193 4.08 18.46 47.01
C TRP A 193 3.78 17.51 48.17
N TYR A 194 3.24 16.36 47.79
CA TYR A 194 3.22 15.10 48.52
C TYR A 194 4.12 14.08 47.79
N PHE A 195 5.15 13.60 48.47
CA PHE A 195 6.12 12.64 47.92
C PHE A 195 5.85 11.19 48.35
N GLY A 196 4.67 10.91 48.92
CA GLY A 196 4.32 9.56 49.35
C GLY A 196 3.97 8.67 48.14
N THR A 197 4.38 7.41 48.18
CA THR A 197 4.11 6.42 47.12
C THR A 197 2.89 5.55 47.43
N ASP A 198 2.03 5.97 48.36
CA ASP A 198 0.91 5.17 48.85
C ASP A 198 -0.45 5.59 48.27
N GLY A 199 -0.44 6.58 47.36
CA GLY A 199 -1.64 7.15 46.73
C GLY A 199 -2.56 7.91 47.70
N ARG A 200 -2.13 8.16 48.95
CA ARG A 200 -2.94 8.84 49.99
C ARG A 200 -2.58 10.31 50.14
N THR A 201 -2.64 11.03 49.03
CA THR A 201 -2.37 12.47 48.98
C THR A 201 -3.26 13.22 49.96
N PRO A 202 -2.71 13.99 50.92
CA PRO A 202 -3.51 14.79 51.84
C PRO A 202 -4.24 15.94 51.14
N ALA A 203 -5.34 16.41 51.73
CA ALA A 203 -6.05 17.58 51.21
C ALA A 203 -5.12 18.81 51.13
N GLY A 204 -5.20 19.54 50.02
CA GLY A 204 -4.41 20.71 49.70
C GLY A 204 -2.99 20.42 49.20
N LYS A 205 -2.60 19.14 49.06
CA LYS A 205 -1.31 18.71 48.52
C LYS A 205 -1.45 18.18 47.10
N THR A 206 -0.42 18.38 46.28
CA THR A 206 -0.31 17.80 44.92
C THR A 206 0.51 16.51 44.96
N ASP A 207 0.06 15.45 44.29
CA ASP A 207 0.80 14.18 44.23
C ASP A 207 1.98 14.26 43.25
N PHE A 208 3.20 14.08 43.77
CA PHE A 208 4.40 14.19 42.95
C PHE A 208 4.61 13.00 42.00
N VAL A 209 4.15 11.81 42.40
CA VAL A 209 4.29 10.60 41.57
C VAL A 209 3.45 10.72 40.30
N SER A 210 2.20 11.18 40.41
CA SER A 210 1.32 11.44 39.27
C SER A 210 1.97 12.40 38.28
N THR A 211 2.54 13.51 38.77
CA THR A 211 3.26 14.47 37.91
C THR A 211 4.45 13.81 37.22
N VAL A 212 5.28 13.04 37.92
CA VAL A 212 6.43 12.38 37.27
C VAL A 212 5.98 11.37 36.21
N LEU A 213 4.95 10.56 36.51
CA LEU A 213 4.41 9.60 35.54
C LEU A 213 3.93 10.29 34.26
N HIS A 214 3.17 11.38 34.43
CA HIS A 214 2.66 12.21 33.36
C HIS A 214 3.78 12.79 32.48
N GLU A 215 4.77 13.44 33.11
CA GLU A 215 5.86 14.10 32.39
C GLU A 215 6.75 13.10 31.63
N ILE A 216 6.93 11.88 32.13
CA ILE A 216 7.65 10.83 31.41
C ILE A 216 6.90 10.43 30.13
N ALA A 217 5.56 10.38 30.14
CA ALA A 217 4.76 10.02 28.97
C ALA A 217 4.95 10.98 27.79
N HIS A 218 5.10 12.28 28.06
CA HIS A 218 5.45 13.27 27.03
C HIS A 218 6.81 12.97 26.40
N GLY A 219 7.80 12.56 27.21
CA GLY A 219 9.10 12.11 26.73
C GLY A 219 9.04 10.83 25.89
N LEU A 220 8.13 9.91 26.23
CA LEU A 220 7.91 8.66 25.49
C LEU A 220 7.18 8.88 24.17
N GLY A 221 6.41 9.97 24.01
CA GLY A 221 5.87 10.35 22.70
C GLY A 221 4.51 11.02 22.69
N PHE A 222 3.92 11.36 23.84
CA PHE A 222 2.79 12.29 23.91
C PHE A 222 3.27 13.72 23.60
N PHE A 223 3.70 13.96 22.37
CA PHE A 223 4.38 15.19 22.00
C PHE A 223 4.09 15.56 20.55
N SER A 224 4.04 16.85 20.26
CA SER A 224 3.87 17.41 18.93
C SER A 224 4.54 18.77 18.84
N PHE A 225 4.88 19.20 17.63
CA PHE A 225 5.30 20.58 17.35
C PHE A 225 4.10 21.53 17.15
N ALA A 226 2.86 21.06 17.33
CA ALA A 226 1.66 21.86 17.23
C ALA A 226 1.79 23.18 18.02
N SER A 227 1.58 24.30 17.32
CA SER A 227 1.64 25.65 17.89
C SER A 227 0.63 26.58 17.22
N VAL A 228 0.27 27.66 17.91
CA VAL A 228 -0.46 28.80 17.33
C VAL A 228 0.42 30.03 17.42
N GLU A 229 0.75 30.63 16.27
CA GLU A 229 1.68 31.75 16.16
C GLU A 229 0.97 33.01 15.64
N GLU A 230 1.34 34.18 16.17
CA GLU A 230 0.90 35.47 15.61
C GLU A 230 1.64 35.77 14.30
N THR A 231 0.90 35.86 13.19
CA THR A 231 1.49 36.33 11.92
C THR A 231 1.61 37.85 11.90
N SER A 232 2.85 38.34 11.87
CA SER A 232 3.14 39.76 11.63
C SER A 232 3.39 40.01 10.14
N VAL A 233 2.45 40.68 9.47
CA VAL A 233 2.66 41.15 8.10
C VAL A 233 3.37 42.50 8.17
N ALA A 234 4.60 42.59 7.65
CA ALA A 234 5.40 43.82 7.68
C ALA A 234 4.62 45.01 7.10
N GLY A 235 4.20 45.93 7.97
CA GLY A 235 3.54 47.20 7.59
C GLY A 235 2.01 47.26 7.76
N PHE A 236 1.34 46.23 8.27
CA PHE A 236 -0.10 46.26 8.55
C PHE A 236 -0.40 45.95 10.03
N ARG A 237 -1.35 46.69 10.64
CA ARG A 237 -1.75 46.54 12.06
C ARG A 237 -2.86 45.50 12.28
N TRP A 238 -2.88 44.42 11.49
CA TRP A 238 -3.80 43.32 11.71
C TRP A 238 -2.99 42.02 11.77
N SER A 239 -2.88 41.46 12.98
CA SER A 239 -2.32 40.14 13.25
C SER A 239 -3.44 39.11 13.12
N GLY A 240 -3.21 38.06 12.33
CA GLY A 240 -3.99 36.83 12.39
C GLY A 240 -3.18 35.77 13.13
N GLU A 241 -3.84 34.82 13.77
CA GLU A 241 -3.17 33.64 14.32
C GLU A 241 -3.18 32.53 13.27
N THR A 242 -2.08 31.78 13.19
CA THR A 242 -1.98 30.60 12.32
C THR A 242 -1.49 29.42 13.14
N GLY A 243 -2.16 28.28 12.97
CA GLY A 243 -1.75 27.02 13.53
C GLY A 243 -0.63 26.45 12.67
N LYS A 244 0.35 25.83 13.31
CA LYS A 244 1.49 25.17 12.71
C LYS A 244 1.64 23.79 13.32
N LEU A 245 1.93 22.77 12.52
CA LEU A 245 2.09 21.39 12.98
C LEU A 245 3.53 20.89 12.84
N ARG A 246 4.26 21.40 11.85
CA ARG A 246 5.62 20.97 11.55
C ARG A 246 6.63 22.00 12.05
N ASP A 247 7.75 21.50 12.58
CA ASP A 247 8.87 22.36 12.95
C ASP A 247 10.20 21.64 12.74
N GLY A 248 11.24 22.41 12.39
CA GLY A 248 12.60 21.90 12.16
C GLY A 248 13.03 21.80 10.70
N THR A 249 14.19 21.17 10.48
CA THR A 249 14.78 20.94 9.14
C THR A 249 15.29 19.49 9.06
N PRO A 250 14.69 18.62 8.21
CA PRO A 250 13.53 18.87 7.35
C PRO A 250 12.23 19.16 8.13
N ASP A 251 11.30 19.85 7.46
CA ASP A 251 10.00 20.29 7.99
C ASP A 251 9.01 19.10 7.98
N LEU A 252 9.10 18.25 9.00
CA LEU A 252 8.36 16.99 9.10
C LEU A 252 7.42 17.01 10.31
N PRO A 253 6.26 16.34 10.25
CA PRO A 253 5.38 16.19 11.41
C PRO A 253 5.92 15.13 12.36
N TYR A 254 5.40 15.15 13.59
CA TYR A 254 5.70 14.16 14.61
C TYR A 254 4.86 12.90 14.44
N ILE A 255 5.37 11.75 14.87
CA ILE A 255 4.64 10.48 14.79
C ILE A 255 3.26 10.54 15.48
N TYR A 256 3.15 11.31 16.57
CA TYR A 256 1.91 11.55 17.28
C TYR A 256 0.83 12.16 16.37
N ASP A 257 1.20 13.11 15.51
CA ASP A 257 0.28 13.84 14.64
C ASP A 257 -0.41 12.94 13.61
N PHE A 258 0.21 11.79 13.30
CA PHE A 258 -0.33 10.80 12.38
C PHE A 258 -1.68 10.25 12.86
N PHE A 259 -1.88 10.20 14.18
CA PHE A 259 -3.05 9.60 14.81
C PHE A 259 -4.12 10.61 15.25
N VAL A 260 -3.93 11.88 14.93
CA VAL A 260 -4.86 12.93 15.31
C VAL A 260 -5.77 13.29 14.14
N GLU A 261 -7.07 13.26 14.40
CA GLU A 261 -8.10 13.68 13.46
C GLU A 261 -9.17 14.52 14.15
N ASN A 262 -9.98 15.20 13.35
CA ASN A 262 -11.13 15.91 13.90
C ASN A 262 -12.39 15.03 14.02
N GLY A 263 -13.46 15.56 14.62
CA GLY A 263 -14.72 14.83 14.82
C GLY A 263 -15.37 14.34 13.52
N ALA A 264 -15.02 14.97 12.38
CA ALA A 264 -15.43 14.57 11.04
C ALA A 264 -14.51 13.53 10.37
N GLU A 265 -13.62 12.87 11.14
CA GLU A 265 -12.69 11.83 10.68
C GLU A 265 -11.68 12.35 9.62
N LYS A 266 -11.37 13.66 9.68
CA LYS A 266 -10.35 14.25 8.82
C LYS A 266 -9.03 14.35 9.58
N THR A 267 -8.01 13.66 9.09
CA THR A 267 -6.64 13.74 9.64
C THR A 267 -6.13 15.17 9.70
N ILE A 268 -5.50 15.53 10.82
CA ILE A 268 -4.93 16.85 11.06
C ILE A 268 -3.85 17.22 10.02
N MET A 269 -3.12 16.23 9.51
CA MET A 269 -2.03 16.41 8.55
C MET A 269 -2.50 16.90 7.17
N SER A 270 -3.81 16.82 6.89
CA SER A 270 -4.40 17.23 5.61
C SER A 270 -4.74 18.72 5.53
N PHE A 271 -4.62 19.45 6.63
CA PHE A 271 -4.82 20.91 6.66
C PHE A 271 -3.55 21.62 6.19
N PRO A 272 -3.66 22.78 5.51
CA PRO A 272 -2.48 23.57 5.15
C PRO A 272 -1.69 23.98 6.39
N ASP A 273 -0.36 23.96 6.29
CA ASP A 273 0.53 24.19 7.41
C ASP A 273 1.64 25.18 6.99
N PRO A 274 1.76 26.34 7.67
CA PRO A 274 0.86 26.87 8.69
C PRO A 274 -0.43 27.46 8.09
N SER A 275 -1.55 27.46 8.85
CA SER A 275 -2.81 28.10 8.41
C SER A 275 -3.77 28.47 9.54
N SER A 276 -4.72 29.37 9.24
CA SER A 276 -5.85 29.66 10.12
C SER A 276 -6.80 28.46 10.28
N GLU A 277 -6.94 27.63 9.24
CA GLU A 277 -7.78 26.44 9.26
C GLU A 277 -7.26 25.41 10.26
N LEU A 278 -5.94 25.29 10.36
CA LEU A 278 -5.27 24.45 11.33
C LEU A 278 -5.38 25.02 12.76
N GLU A 279 -5.26 26.34 12.94
CA GLU A 279 -5.56 27.00 14.23
C GLU A 279 -6.97 26.65 14.73
N ASN A 280 -7.98 26.77 13.86
CA ASN A 280 -9.36 26.41 14.22
C ASN A 280 -9.52 24.95 14.66
N GLN A 281 -8.65 24.03 14.21
CA GLN A 281 -8.68 22.65 14.71
C GLN A 281 -8.13 22.58 16.13
N PHE A 282 -7.02 23.26 16.40
CA PHE A 282 -6.37 23.30 17.71
C PHE A 282 -7.20 24.01 18.78
N THR A 283 -8.11 24.91 18.36
CA THR A 283 -8.98 25.69 19.25
C THR A 283 -10.46 25.30 19.17
N GLY A 284 -10.78 24.15 18.57
CA GLY A 284 -12.15 23.76 18.19
C GLY A 284 -12.88 22.80 19.12
N ASN A 285 -12.21 22.21 20.12
CA ASN A 285 -12.69 21.14 20.99
C ASN A 285 -13.25 19.92 20.22
N ASP A 286 -12.61 19.59 19.10
CA ASP A 286 -13.08 18.60 18.13
C ASP A 286 -11.94 17.72 17.62
N LEU A 287 -10.94 17.42 18.47
CA LEU A 287 -9.80 16.57 18.14
C LEU A 287 -9.87 15.23 18.87
N PHE A 288 -9.49 14.17 18.16
CA PHE A 288 -9.59 12.80 18.62
C PHE A 288 -8.38 11.97 18.16
N TRP A 289 -8.03 10.98 18.98
CA TRP A 289 -7.08 9.93 18.63
C TRP A 289 -7.76 8.83 17.80
N ASN A 290 -7.14 8.43 16.69
CA ASN A 290 -7.69 7.42 15.77
C ASN A 290 -6.86 6.13 15.67
N GLY A 291 -5.80 6.00 16.47
CA GLY A 291 -5.02 4.78 16.56
C GLY A 291 -5.84 3.59 17.08
N ARG A 292 -5.53 2.37 16.60
CA ARG A 292 -6.35 1.18 16.85
C ARG A 292 -6.39 0.80 18.32
N ARG A 293 -5.23 0.84 18.96
CA ARG A 293 -5.00 0.31 20.30
C ARG A 293 -5.58 1.24 21.34
N GLY A 294 -5.37 2.55 21.21
CA GLY A 294 -5.99 3.59 22.04
C GLY A 294 -7.52 3.61 21.88
N VAL A 295 -8.04 3.43 20.66
CA VAL A 295 -9.50 3.29 20.45
C VAL A 295 -10.04 2.01 21.10
N ALA A 296 -9.35 0.87 20.94
CA ALA A 296 -9.77 -0.39 21.53
C ALA A 296 -9.73 -0.35 23.07
N ALA A 297 -8.69 0.27 23.64
CA ALA A 297 -8.55 0.51 25.07
C ALA A 297 -9.70 1.36 25.62
N ASN A 298 -10.15 2.35 24.86
CA ASN A 298 -11.31 3.18 25.20
C ASN A 298 -12.65 2.57 24.73
N ALA A 299 -12.79 1.25 24.86
CA ALA A 299 -14.01 0.50 24.51
C ALA A 299 -14.54 0.73 23.08
N GLY A 300 -13.65 0.97 22.13
CA GLY A 300 -13.98 1.23 20.72
C GLY A 300 -14.37 2.68 20.40
N ILE A 301 -14.26 3.60 21.37
CA ILE A 301 -14.57 5.03 21.21
C ILE A 301 -13.26 5.80 21.05
N ARG A 302 -13.17 6.70 20.05
CA ARG A 302 -11.97 7.54 19.85
C ARG A 302 -11.69 8.40 21.09
N PRO A 303 -10.51 8.29 21.74
CA PRO A 303 -10.12 9.17 22.84
C PRO A 303 -10.14 10.63 22.39
N GLN A 304 -10.82 11.50 23.14
CA GLN A 304 -10.86 12.93 22.84
C GLN A 304 -9.61 13.63 23.37
N LEU A 305 -9.05 14.55 22.58
CA LEU A 305 -7.87 15.33 22.93
C LEU A 305 -8.25 16.74 23.40
N HIS A 306 -7.44 17.31 24.29
CA HIS A 306 -7.61 18.65 24.83
C HIS A 306 -7.32 19.72 23.76
N ALA A 307 -8.39 20.26 23.18
CA ALA A 307 -8.35 21.33 22.18
C ALA A 307 -9.26 22.49 22.63
N PRO A 308 -8.93 23.20 23.71
CA PRO A 308 -9.80 24.22 24.32
C PRO A 308 -10.07 25.39 23.36
N SER A 309 -11.08 26.22 23.64
CA SER A 309 -11.45 27.37 22.79
C SER A 309 -10.37 28.46 22.64
N SER A 310 -9.26 28.34 23.37
CA SER A 310 -8.10 29.22 23.30
C SER A 310 -6.85 28.36 23.44
N TRP A 311 -5.87 28.55 22.57
CA TRP A 311 -4.61 27.82 22.61
C TRP A 311 -3.90 28.00 23.96
N GLU A 312 -3.64 26.90 24.65
CA GLU A 312 -2.87 26.84 25.88
C GLU A 312 -1.49 26.28 25.57
N GLN A 313 -0.49 27.15 25.48
CA GLN A 313 0.88 26.76 25.12
C GLN A 313 1.37 25.63 26.03
N GLY A 314 1.80 24.52 25.40
CA GLY A 314 2.30 23.33 26.10
C GLY A 314 1.23 22.36 26.59
N SER A 315 -0.06 22.71 26.58
CA SER A 315 -1.12 21.81 27.05
C SER A 315 -2.13 21.44 25.98
N SER A 316 -2.49 22.37 25.09
CA SER A 316 -3.33 22.03 23.95
C SER A 316 -2.68 20.94 23.09
N TYR A 317 -3.52 20.11 22.47
CA TYR A 317 -3.18 19.11 21.46
C TYR A 317 -2.51 17.82 21.95
N THR A 318 -1.66 17.87 22.98
CA THR A 318 -0.86 16.71 23.45
C THR A 318 -1.41 16.02 24.70
N HIS A 319 -2.61 16.40 25.15
CA HIS A 319 -3.29 15.86 26.32
C HIS A 319 -4.64 15.26 25.96
N LEU A 320 -5.13 14.34 26.79
CA LEU A 320 -6.51 13.88 26.78
C LEU A 320 -7.45 14.96 27.31
N ASP A 321 -8.68 14.98 26.84
CA ASP A 321 -9.70 15.94 27.29
C ASP A 321 -10.14 15.65 28.73
N GLU A 322 -10.08 16.67 29.58
CA GLU A 322 -10.42 16.60 31.02
C GLU A 322 -11.90 16.27 31.27
N MET A 323 -12.80 16.61 30.34
CA MET A 323 -14.23 16.30 30.50
C MET A 323 -14.54 14.86 30.09
N ALA A 324 -13.80 14.32 29.12
CA ALA A 324 -13.88 12.91 28.73
C ALA A 324 -13.24 11.98 29.78
N PHE A 325 -12.12 12.40 30.38
CA PHE A 325 -11.36 11.62 31.36
C PHE A 325 -11.19 12.40 32.67
N PRO A 326 -12.26 12.61 33.44
CA PRO A 326 -12.22 13.45 34.63
C PRO A 326 -11.39 12.83 35.75
N ALA A 327 -11.00 13.65 36.73
CA ALA A 327 -10.30 13.20 37.93
C ALA A 327 -10.88 11.92 38.56
N GLY A 328 -10.02 10.91 38.75
CA GLY A 328 -10.39 9.59 39.26
C GLY A 328 -10.93 8.61 38.21
N ASP A 329 -10.92 8.98 36.93
CA ASP A 329 -10.98 8.03 35.84
C ASP A 329 -9.66 7.23 35.74
N ALA A 330 -9.72 6.01 35.21
CA ALA A 330 -8.54 5.15 35.08
C ALA A 330 -7.55 5.69 34.03
N ASP A 331 -8.03 6.49 33.08
CA ASP A 331 -7.25 7.05 31.96
C ASP A 331 -6.97 8.55 32.12
N ALA A 332 -7.22 9.11 33.30
CA ALA A 332 -7.05 10.54 33.59
C ALA A 332 -5.57 10.99 33.65
N LEU A 333 -4.58 10.08 33.61
CA LEU A 333 -3.18 10.46 33.81
C LEU A 333 -2.74 11.55 32.82
N MET A 334 -3.13 11.46 31.55
CA MET A 334 -2.67 12.34 30.48
C MET A 334 -3.58 13.53 30.21
N THR A 335 -4.40 13.96 31.17
CA THR A 335 -5.17 15.21 31.06
C THR A 335 -4.32 16.43 31.46
N PRO A 336 -4.65 17.65 31.01
CA PRO A 336 -3.77 18.83 31.18
C PRO A 336 -3.76 19.41 32.60
N TYR A 337 -4.59 18.88 33.51
CA TYR A 337 -4.75 19.39 34.86
C TYR A 337 -4.57 18.30 35.90
N LEU A 338 -3.89 18.63 37.00
CA LEU A 338 -3.84 17.80 38.19
C LEU A 338 -4.35 18.61 39.40
N ALA A 339 -5.42 18.13 40.03
CA ALA A 339 -5.97 18.77 41.21
C ALA A 339 -5.16 18.43 42.47
N ASN A 340 -5.35 19.21 43.55
CA ASN A 340 -4.91 18.75 44.87
C ASN A 340 -5.65 17.47 45.25
N GLN A 341 -5.02 16.63 46.06
CA GLN A 341 -5.61 15.39 46.56
C GLN A 341 -6.06 14.42 45.44
N GLU A 342 -5.43 14.52 44.28
CA GLU A 342 -5.56 13.61 43.16
C GLU A 342 -4.28 12.79 43.04
N ALA A 343 -4.41 11.47 43.11
CA ALA A 343 -3.31 10.54 42.90
C ALA A 343 -3.66 9.58 41.75
N ILE A 344 -2.78 9.50 40.75
CA ILE A 344 -2.93 8.64 39.58
C ILE A 344 -1.63 7.87 39.41
N HIS A 345 -1.56 6.66 39.98
CA HIS A 345 -0.35 5.84 39.97
C HIS A 345 -0.38 4.75 38.89
N ASP A 346 -1.28 4.87 37.91
CA ASP A 346 -1.42 3.97 36.76
C ASP A 346 -1.44 4.80 35.46
N PRO A 347 -0.64 4.47 34.45
CA PRO A 347 -0.74 5.09 33.13
C PRO A 347 -2.11 5.01 32.47
N GLY A 348 -2.87 3.95 32.75
CA GLY A 348 -4.18 3.71 32.15
C GLY A 348 -4.10 3.03 30.77
N PRO A 349 -5.09 2.19 30.42
CA PRO A 349 -5.11 1.44 29.17
C PRO A 349 -5.13 2.34 27.92
N VAL A 350 -5.74 3.51 27.95
CA VAL A 350 -5.79 4.44 26.82
C VAL A 350 -4.41 5.03 26.55
N ALA A 351 -3.69 5.48 27.59
CA ALA A 351 -2.36 6.02 27.40
C ALA A 351 -1.37 4.95 26.90
N LEU A 352 -1.45 3.74 27.45
CA LEU A 352 -0.68 2.59 26.98
C LEU A 352 -1.02 2.22 25.54
N GLY A 353 -2.32 2.17 25.19
CA GLY A 353 -2.78 1.93 23.83
C GLY A 353 -2.33 3.03 22.86
N MET A 354 -2.27 4.30 23.29
CA MET A 354 -1.74 5.40 22.49
C MET A 354 -0.21 5.28 22.27
N LEU A 355 0.54 4.84 23.28
CA LEU A 355 1.98 4.58 23.15
C LEU A 355 2.25 3.38 22.24
N GLU A 356 1.44 2.32 22.40
CA GLU A 356 1.45 1.21 21.46
C GLU A 356 1.20 1.79 20.08
N ASP A 357 0.13 2.60 19.89
CA ASP A 357 -0.27 3.45 18.73
C ASP A 357 0.75 4.47 18.22
N ILE A 358 1.98 4.55 18.72
CA ILE A 358 3.06 5.29 18.04
C ILE A 358 4.27 4.40 17.74
N GLY A 359 4.30 3.18 18.26
CA GLY A 359 5.24 2.13 17.92
C GLY A 359 6.00 1.56 19.11
N TRP A 360 5.57 1.83 20.35
CA TRP A 360 6.13 1.17 21.52
C TRP A 360 5.64 -0.27 21.63
N ILE A 361 6.51 -1.14 22.14
CA ILE A 361 6.12 -2.47 22.60
C ILE A 361 5.72 -2.33 24.07
N ILE A 362 4.44 -2.62 24.35
CA ILE A 362 3.86 -2.56 25.69
C ILE A 362 3.75 -3.97 26.25
N ASN A 363 4.32 -4.17 27.43
CA ASN A 363 4.14 -5.38 28.23
C ASN A 363 2.76 -5.39 28.88
N ASN A 364 2.00 -6.45 28.64
CA ASN A 364 0.68 -6.70 29.19
C ASN A 364 0.81 -7.59 30.42
N ALA A 365 -0.03 -7.35 31.42
CA ALA A 365 0.00 -8.19 32.62
C ALA A 365 -0.52 -9.61 32.30
N PRO A 366 0.04 -10.65 32.95
CA PRO A 366 -0.54 -11.98 32.90
C PRO A 366 -1.91 -11.99 33.56
N VAL A 367 -2.83 -12.84 33.09
CA VAL A 367 -4.21 -12.91 33.59
C VAL A 367 -4.60 -14.34 33.95
N PHE A 368 -5.10 -14.56 35.17
CA PHE A 368 -5.63 -15.86 35.57
C PHE A 368 -6.91 -16.23 34.80
N ILE A 369 -6.91 -17.44 34.22
CA ILE A 369 -8.04 -17.97 33.45
C ILE A 369 -9.22 -18.33 34.38
N ASP A 370 -8.93 -18.73 35.62
CA ASP A 370 -9.91 -19.09 36.64
C ASP A 370 -10.65 -17.87 37.24
N GLY A 371 -10.31 -16.64 36.82
CA GLY A 371 -10.84 -15.40 37.37
C GLY A 371 -10.21 -15.01 38.72
N ALA A 372 -10.89 -14.16 39.50
CA ALA A 372 -10.32 -13.58 40.73
C ALA A 372 -10.32 -14.52 41.95
N ASN A 373 -11.08 -15.61 41.92
CA ASN A 373 -11.10 -16.61 42.98
C ASN A 373 -11.40 -18.01 42.45
N THR A 374 -10.84 -19.02 43.10
CA THR A 374 -11.08 -20.43 42.76
C THR A 374 -11.07 -21.33 43.99
N THR A 375 -11.68 -22.51 43.86
CA THR A 375 -11.74 -23.51 44.93
C THR A 375 -11.06 -24.80 44.50
N ARG A 376 -10.25 -25.36 45.40
CA ARG A 376 -9.59 -26.67 45.24
C ARG A 376 -9.96 -27.59 46.39
N THR A 377 -9.87 -28.89 46.18
CA THR A 377 -10.17 -29.88 47.22
C THR A 377 -8.92 -30.68 47.53
N LEU A 378 -8.58 -30.77 48.82
CA LEU A 378 -7.53 -31.65 49.32
C LEU A 378 -8.11 -33.04 49.60
N VAL A 379 -7.70 -34.02 48.80
CA VAL A 379 -8.03 -35.45 48.98
C VAL A 379 -6.72 -36.25 48.97
N ASN A 380 -6.45 -37.02 50.03
CA ASN A 380 -5.27 -37.89 50.12
C ASN A 380 -3.93 -37.23 49.69
N ARG A 381 -3.70 -35.97 50.09
CA ARG A 381 -2.53 -35.14 49.73
C ARG A 381 -2.45 -34.61 48.29
N GLY A 382 -3.46 -34.84 47.44
CA GLY A 382 -3.61 -34.18 46.13
C GLY A 382 -4.50 -32.93 46.21
N ILE A 383 -4.21 -31.88 45.41
CA ILE A 383 -4.90 -30.58 45.41
C ILE A 383 -5.40 -30.21 44.00
N GLY A 384 -6.04 -31.16 43.31
CA GLY A 384 -6.64 -30.95 41.97
C GLY A 384 -5.68 -30.35 40.92
N ASN A 385 -6.28 -29.68 39.92
CA ASN A 385 -5.57 -29.03 38.81
C ASN A 385 -4.72 -27.82 39.20
N PRO A 386 -3.70 -27.48 38.39
CA PRO A 386 -2.94 -26.25 38.53
C PRO A 386 -3.84 -25.02 38.38
N VAL A 387 -3.39 -23.91 38.95
CA VAL A 387 -3.99 -22.59 38.71
C VAL A 387 -3.26 -21.99 37.51
N VAL A 388 -4.00 -21.71 36.43
CA VAL A 388 -3.42 -21.36 35.13
C VAL A 388 -3.70 -19.89 34.79
N ALA A 389 -2.69 -19.24 34.22
CA ALA A 389 -2.78 -17.89 33.69
C ALA A 389 -2.29 -17.87 32.24
N ALA A 390 -2.71 -16.86 31.50
CA ALA A 390 -2.25 -16.58 30.15
C ALA A 390 -1.67 -15.17 30.09
N ASP A 391 -0.75 -14.94 29.17
CA ASP A 391 -0.09 -13.66 28.96
C ASP A 391 -0.22 -13.28 27.49
N ALA A 392 -0.60 -12.03 27.21
CA ALA A 392 -0.87 -11.61 25.84
C ALA A 392 0.42 -11.53 24.99
N ASP A 393 1.56 -11.32 25.65
CA ASP A 393 2.88 -11.22 25.01
C ASP A 393 3.59 -12.58 24.94
N ASN A 394 2.96 -13.63 25.49
CA ASN A 394 3.52 -14.97 25.67
C ASN A 394 4.80 -14.98 26.53
N ASP A 395 4.91 -14.06 27.49
CA ASP A 395 6.03 -14.03 28.42
C ASP A 395 6.05 -15.26 29.35
N ALA A 396 7.24 -15.60 29.84
CA ALA A 396 7.43 -16.78 30.69
C ALA A 396 6.87 -16.57 32.10
N LEU A 397 5.86 -17.35 32.47
CA LEU A 397 5.14 -17.16 33.73
C LEU A 397 5.76 -17.88 34.93
N THR A 398 5.82 -17.15 36.05
CA THR A 398 6.29 -17.68 37.34
C THR A 398 5.23 -17.53 38.43
N TYR A 399 4.96 -18.63 39.17
CA TYR A 399 3.92 -18.70 40.21
C TYR A 399 4.49 -18.70 41.63
N TYR A 400 3.82 -17.96 42.53
CA TYR A 400 4.20 -17.81 43.95
C TYR A 400 3.00 -17.95 44.88
N LEU A 401 3.24 -18.38 46.12
CA LEU A 401 2.22 -18.44 47.18
C LEU A 401 2.43 -17.36 48.23
N SER A 402 1.33 -16.73 48.61
CA SER A 402 1.25 -15.83 49.76
C SER A 402 -0.08 -16.00 50.50
N GLY A 403 -0.28 -15.23 51.57
CA GLY A 403 -1.46 -15.32 52.42
C GLY A 403 -1.26 -16.13 53.70
N THR A 404 -2.28 -16.15 54.55
CA THR A 404 -2.19 -16.64 55.93
C THR A 404 -1.92 -18.14 56.05
N ASP A 405 -2.38 -18.92 55.07
CA ASP A 405 -2.24 -20.38 55.06
C ASP A 405 -1.16 -20.89 54.09
N ALA A 406 -0.41 -19.99 53.44
CA ALA A 406 0.60 -20.33 52.43
C ALA A 406 1.62 -21.37 52.93
N ALA A 407 2.06 -21.26 54.18
CA ALA A 407 3.06 -22.16 54.77
C ALA A 407 2.60 -23.63 54.89
N ALA A 408 1.33 -23.94 54.66
CA ALA A 408 0.81 -25.30 54.62
C ALA A 408 0.92 -25.95 53.23
N PHE A 409 1.35 -25.21 52.20
CA PHE A 409 1.32 -25.64 50.81
C PHE A 409 2.57 -25.20 50.05
N ASN A 410 2.81 -25.82 48.91
CA ASN A 410 3.79 -25.40 47.91
C ASN A 410 3.10 -25.21 46.56
N ILE A 411 3.71 -24.42 45.68
CA ILE A 411 3.31 -24.31 44.28
C ILE A 411 4.51 -24.63 43.39
N ASP A 412 4.25 -25.30 42.29
CA ASP A 412 5.21 -25.47 41.22
C ASP A 412 5.33 -24.15 40.43
N SER A 413 6.52 -23.55 40.44
CA SER A 413 6.71 -22.19 39.96
C SER A 413 6.53 -22.03 38.45
N ALA A 414 6.60 -23.11 37.65
CA ALA A 414 6.43 -23.04 36.20
C ALA A 414 5.04 -23.50 35.74
N THR A 415 4.38 -24.36 36.52
CA THR A 415 3.12 -25.01 36.10
C THR A 415 1.90 -24.56 36.89
N GLY A 416 2.07 -23.81 37.99
CA GLY A 416 0.97 -23.39 38.85
C GLY A 416 0.34 -24.52 39.68
N GLN A 417 0.96 -25.72 39.71
CA GLN A 417 0.44 -26.87 40.43
C GLN A 417 0.64 -26.73 41.94
N LEU A 418 -0.48 -26.68 42.69
CA LEU A 418 -0.48 -26.72 44.14
C LEU A 418 -0.12 -28.11 44.68
N LYS A 419 0.70 -28.16 45.73
CA LYS A 419 1.20 -29.37 46.39
C LYS A 419 1.05 -29.22 47.91
N THR A 420 0.78 -30.32 48.61
CA THR A 420 0.81 -30.33 50.07
C THR A 420 2.24 -30.28 50.59
N GLU A 421 2.46 -29.57 51.69
CA GLU A 421 3.67 -29.71 52.49
C GLU A 421 3.66 -31.01 53.30
N THR A 422 4.69 -31.83 53.12
CA THR A 422 4.73 -33.20 53.67
C THR A 422 4.77 -33.25 55.20
N THR A 423 5.26 -32.18 55.82
CA THR A 423 5.40 -31.99 57.26
C THR A 423 4.21 -31.31 57.92
N HIS A 424 3.24 -30.81 57.15
CA HIS A 424 2.09 -30.10 57.69
C HIS A 424 0.93 -31.06 58.05
N THR A 425 0.22 -30.77 59.14
CA THR A 425 -0.98 -31.51 59.54
C THR A 425 -2.22 -30.70 59.18
N TYR A 426 -3.01 -31.19 58.24
CA TYR A 426 -4.20 -30.49 57.74
C TYR A 426 -5.41 -30.68 58.67
N ASN A 427 -5.57 -29.78 59.64
CA ASN A 427 -6.58 -29.87 60.70
C ASN A 427 -7.70 -28.82 60.61
N LYS A 428 -7.65 -27.92 59.60
CA LYS A 428 -8.73 -26.99 59.30
C LYS A 428 -9.67 -27.59 58.25
N PRO A 429 -10.98 -27.28 58.29
CA PRO A 429 -11.92 -27.70 57.23
C PRO A 429 -11.63 -27.00 55.90
N SER A 430 -11.00 -25.83 55.93
CA SER A 430 -10.54 -25.11 54.75
C SER A 430 -9.30 -24.26 55.03
N TYR A 431 -8.56 -23.96 53.98
CA TYR A 431 -7.38 -23.08 53.96
C TYR A 431 -7.55 -22.04 52.84
N THR A 432 -7.03 -20.83 53.02
CA THR A 432 -7.09 -19.76 52.01
C THR A 432 -5.69 -19.28 51.63
N LEU A 433 -5.36 -19.41 50.35
CA LEU A 433 -4.09 -19.00 49.75
C LEU A 433 -4.32 -17.84 48.78
N ILE A 434 -3.28 -17.04 48.55
CA ILE A 434 -3.20 -16.11 47.44
C ILE A 434 -2.11 -16.66 46.51
N VAL A 435 -2.49 -16.99 45.28
CA VAL A 435 -1.53 -17.35 44.22
C VAL A 435 -1.25 -16.09 43.41
N THR A 436 0.02 -15.76 43.26
CA THR A 436 0.49 -14.68 42.38
C THR A 436 1.13 -15.30 41.14
N VAL A 437 0.79 -14.83 39.95
CA VAL A 437 1.52 -15.12 38.70
C VAL A 437 2.27 -13.87 38.26
N SER A 438 3.46 -14.03 37.67
CA SER A 438 4.26 -12.92 37.16
C SER A 438 4.90 -13.26 35.82
N ASP A 439 4.98 -12.27 34.94
CA ASP A 439 5.76 -12.27 33.69
C ASP A 439 7.24 -11.89 33.92
N GLY A 440 7.63 -11.57 35.17
CA GLY A 440 8.93 -11.01 35.54
C GLY A 440 8.84 -9.58 36.07
N THR A 441 7.83 -8.81 35.63
CA THR A 441 7.59 -7.40 35.97
C THR A 441 6.18 -7.16 36.51
N LEU A 442 5.14 -7.43 35.73
CA LEU A 442 3.74 -7.33 36.14
C LEU A 442 3.28 -8.63 36.79
N ILE A 443 2.20 -8.54 37.57
CA ILE A 443 1.59 -9.68 38.24
C ILE A 443 0.07 -9.68 38.09
N ASP A 444 -0.51 -10.85 38.34
CA ASP A 444 -1.92 -10.97 38.70
C ASP A 444 -2.05 -11.89 39.92
N GLN A 445 -3.18 -11.78 40.63
CA GLN A 445 -3.43 -12.49 41.88
C GLN A 445 -4.81 -13.14 41.88
N ILE A 446 -4.84 -14.39 42.36
CA ILE A 446 -6.07 -15.15 42.56
C ILE A 446 -6.15 -15.71 43.97
N VAL A 447 -7.33 -15.60 44.58
CA VAL A 447 -7.60 -16.21 45.89
C VAL A 447 -8.02 -17.66 45.71
N VAL A 448 -7.27 -18.60 46.29
CA VAL A 448 -7.55 -20.03 46.25
C VAL A 448 -8.05 -20.53 47.60
N THR A 449 -9.28 -21.06 47.64
CA THR A 449 -9.80 -21.75 48.82
C THR A 449 -9.60 -23.26 48.68
N ILE A 450 -8.86 -23.87 49.60
CA ILE A 450 -8.65 -25.32 49.64
C ILE A 450 -9.55 -25.93 50.71
N ASN A 451 -10.55 -26.70 50.29
CA ASN A 451 -11.41 -27.46 51.20
C ASN A 451 -10.78 -28.81 51.53
N VAL A 452 -10.74 -29.18 52.81
CA VAL A 452 -10.27 -30.50 53.24
C VAL A 452 -11.46 -31.43 53.35
N ALA A 453 -11.48 -32.48 52.51
CA ALA A 453 -12.50 -33.50 52.60
C ALA A 453 -12.35 -34.26 53.93
N GLY A 454 -13.40 -34.23 54.77
CA GLY A 454 -13.42 -34.94 56.04
C GLY A 454 -13.48 -36.45 55.83
N THR A 455 -12.57 -37.20 56.45
CA THR A 455 -12.66 -38.67 56.53
C THR A 455 -13.86 -39.03 57.42
N ALA A 456 -15.01 -39.35 56.82
CA ALA A 456 -16.13 -39.94 57.54
C ALA A 456 -15.76 -41.39 57.94
N PRO A 457 -16.23 -41.91 59.10
CA PRO A 457 -16.00 -43.29 59.46
C PRO A 457 -16.84 -44.22 58.57
N GLU A 458 -16.15 -45.11 57.87
CA GLU A 458 -16.68 -46.20 57.05
C GLU A 458 -17.76 -47.03 57.78
N THR A 459 -18.97 -47.05 57.23
CA THR A 459 -19.83 -48.24 57.23
C THR A 459 -19.90 -48.73 55.80
N PRO A 460 -19.80 -50.05 55.52
CA PRO A 460 -19.63 -50.55 54.17
C PRO A 460 -20.93 -50.34 53.38
N THR A 461 -20.96 -49.28 52.59
CA THR A 461 -21.89 -49.02 51.51
C THR A 461 -21.04 -48.54 50.34
N ASN A 462 -21.32 -49.06 49.14
CA ASN A 462 -20.62 -48.68 47.91
C ASN A 462 -20.44 -47.15 47.83
N SER A 463 -19.19 -46.71 47.74
CA SER A 463 -18.78 -45.31 47.71
C SER A 463 -18.56 -44.89 46.26
N GLY A 464 -19.52 -44.16 45.69
CA GLY A 464 -19.47 -43.80 44.28
C GLY A 464 -18.23 -42.99 43.88
N PRO A 465 -17.94 -42.93 42.57
CA PRO A 465 -16.70 -42.35 42.05
C PRO A 465 -16.63 -40.84 42.29
N SER A 466 -15.41 -40.31 42.39
CA SER A 466 -15.15 -38.89 42.62
C SER A 466 -14.03 -38.35 41.73
N PHE A 467 -14.22 -37.15 41.17
CA PHE A 467 -13.17 -36.44 40.43
C PHE A 467 -12.27 -35.68 41.41
N ALA A 468 -10.95 -35.76 41.21
CA ALA A 468 -9.99 -34.99 42.00
C ALA A 468 -10.07 -33.47 41.71
N ASP A 469 -10.64 -33.11 40.57
CA ASP A 469 -10.66 -31.75 40.01
C ASP A 469 -11.85 -30.90 40.47
N GLY A 470 -12.73 -31.44 41.33
CA GLY A 470 -13.92 -30.73 41.80
C GLY A 470 -15.07 -30.77 40.78
N ASN A 471 -15.70 -29.62 40.50
CA ASN A 471 -16.86 -29.52 39.61
C ASN A 471 -16.52 -29.04 38.18
N HIS A 472 -15.29 -28.54 37.93
CA HIS A 472 -14.83 -28.20 36.59
C HIS A 472 -13.32 -28.42 36.38
N THR A 473 -12.89 -28.58 35.13
CA THR A 473 -11.50 -28.69 34.69
C THR A 473 -11.29 -28.00 33.34
N SER A 474 -10.07 -27.56 33.03
CA SER A 474 -9.73 -26.92 31.75
C SER A 474 -8.64 -27.67 30.99
N ARG A 475 -8.65 -27.56 29.66
CA ARG A 475 -7.65 -28.12 28.74
C ARG A 475 -7.37 -27.13 27.62
N THR A 476 -6.16 -27.17 27.05
CA THR A 476 -5.78 -26.39 25.86
C THR A 476 -5.40 -27.32 24.71
N VAL A 477 -5.68 -26.90 23.47
CA VAL A 477 -5.31 -27.62 22.24
C VAL A 477 -5.17 -26.62 21.09
N ALA A 478 -4.19 -26.82 20.21
CA ALA A 478 -4.03 -25.99 19.02
C ALA A 478 -5.10 -26.31 17.96
N GLU A 479 -5.56 -25.32 17.19
CA GLU A 479 -6.66 -25.51 16.24
C GLU A 479 -6.39 -26.55 15.15
N ASN A 480 -5.19 -26.56 14.58
CA ASN A 480 -4.80 -27.50 13.52
C ASN A 480 -4.49 -28.92 14.04
N THR A 481 -4.82 -29.22 15.30
CA THR A 481 -4.60 -30.53 15.89
C THR A 481 -5.49 -31.58 15.21
N ALA A 482 -4.86 -32.51 14.51
CA ALA A 482 -5.55 -33.58 13.80
C ALA A 482 -6.54 -34.35 14.71
N LYS A 483 -7.62 -34.87 14.12
CA LYS A 483 -8.60 -35.70 14.83
C LYS A 483 -7.96 -36.92 15.50
N GLY A 484 -8.38 -37.20 16.73
CA GLY A 484 -7.98 -38.36 17.54
C GLY A 484 -6.74 -38.14 18.39
N VAL A 485 -6.19 -36.92 18.46
CA VAL A 485 -5.02 -36.58 19.28
C VAL A 485 -5.45 -36.34 20.72
N ASN A 486 -4.64 -36.81 21.67
CA ASN A 486 -4.89 -36.64 23.10
C ASN A 486 -4.79 -35.18 23.52
N ILE A 487 -5.81 -34.68 24.22
CA ILE A 487 -5.86 -33.32 24.77
C ILE A 487 -5.49 -33.36 26.25
N GLY A 488 -4.26 -32.96 26.56
CA GLY A 488 -3.71 -32.96 27.91
C GLY A 488 -3.77 -34.33 28.61
N ASN A 489 -3.72 -34.31 29.94
CA ASN A 489 -3.79 -35.53 30.77
C ASN A 489 -5.24 -36.05 30.88
N PRO A 490 -5.43 -37.37 31.09
CA PRO A 490 -6.74 -37.96 31.33
C PRO A 490 -7.47 -37.30 32.49
N ILE A 491 -8.79 -37.21 32.38
CA ILE A 491 -9.65 -36.66 33.43
C ILE A 491 -9.82 -37.75 34.49
N ALA A 492 -9.00 -37.67 35.53
CA ALA A 492 -8.89 -38.71 36.54
C ALA A 492 -10.07 -38.68 37.53
N ALA A 493 -10.61 -39.86 37.79
CA ALA A 493 -11.55 -40.10 38.88
C ALA A 493 -11.07 -41.31 39.69
N ALA A 494 -11.45 -41.35 40.96
CA ALA A 494 -11.13 -42.44 41.86
C ALA A 494 -12.40 -42.92 42.56
N ASP A 495 -12.42 -44.22 42.81
CA ASP A 495 -13.46 -44.90 43.58
C ASP A 495 -12.83 -45.44 44.86
N ALA A 496 -13.47 -45.27 46.00
CA ALA A 496 -12.90 -45.66 47.29
C ALA A 496 -12.89 -47.19 47.48
N ASP A 497 -13.78 -47.90 46.78
CA ASP A 497 -13.89 -49.36 46.76
C ASP A 497 -13.05 -49.99 45.63
N ASN A 498 -12.36 -49.17 44.83
CA ASN A 498 -11.59 -49.54 43.63
C ASN A 498 -12.44 -50.25 42.56
N ASP A 499 -13.72 -49.88 42.43
CA ASP A 499 -14.57 -50.38 41.36
C ASP A 499 -14.12 -49.88 39.97
N ALA A 500 -14.50 -50.62 38.93
CA ALA A 500 -14.10 -50.32 37.56
C ALA A 500 -14.86 -49.11 37.02
N LEU A 501 -14.13 -48.09 36.57
CA LEU A 501 -14.73 -46.83 36.13
C LEU A 501 -14.98 -46.76 34.63
N THR A 502 -16.16 -46.25 34.27
CA THR A 502 -16.56 -45.98 32.89
C THR A 502 -16.83 -44.50 32.68
N TYR A 503 -16.18 -43.90 31.68
CA TYR A 503 -16.29 -42.47 31.36
C TYR A 503 -17.17 -42.22 30.13
N THR A 504 -17.91 -41.13 30.16
CA THR A 504 -18.74 -40.64 29.05
C THR A 504 -18.66 -39.13 28.97
N LEU A 505 -18.74 -38.59 27.75
CA LEU A 505 -18.74 -37.15 27.49
C LEU A 505 -20.11 -36.73 26.93
N SER A 506 -20.65 -35.65 27.46
CA SER A 506 -21.94 -35.06 27.06
C SER A 506 -21.88 -33.53 27.14
N GLY A 507 -22.94 -32.84 26.77
CA GLY A 507 -22.98 -31.37 26.80
C GLY A 507 -23.03 -30.74 25.40
N PRO A 508 -23.09 -29.40 25.33
CA PRO A 508 -23.38 -28.67 24.10
C PRO A 508 -22.31 -28.87 23.03
N ASP A 509 -21.04 -29.00 23.43
CA ASP A 509 -19.90 -29.11 22.51
C ASP A 509 -19.29 -30.51 22.45
N ALA A 510 -19.92 -31.51 23.08
CA ALA A 510 -19.38 -32.86 23.18
C ALA A 510 -19.10 -33.52 21.81
N ALA A 511 -19.80 -33.12 20.76
CA ALA A 511 -19.61 -33.66 19.41
C ALA A 511 -18.24 -33.30 18.78
N ALA A 512 -17.56 -32.26 19.28
CA ALA A 512 -16.24 -31.85 18.80
C ALA A 512 -15.09 -32.66 19.43
N PHE A 513 -15.37 -33.50 20.44
CA PHE A 513 -14.36 -34.22 21.22
C PHE A 513 -14.77 -35.67 21.47
N ASP A 514 -13.77 -36.51 21.71
CA ASP A 514 -13.95 -37.90 22.13
C ASP A 514 -13.36 -38.12 23.53
N ILE A 515 -13.90 -39.06 24.29
CA ILE A 515 -13.31 -39.50 25.55
C ILE A 515 -13.11 -41.01 25.56
N ASP A 516 -11.93 -41.47 25.99
CA ASP A 516 -11.70 -42.89 26.23
C ASP A 516 -12.54 -43.35 27.43
N ASN A 517 -13.40 -44.34 27.20
CA ASN A 517 -14.37 -44.78 28.18
C ASN A 517 -13.76 -45.52 29.37
N THR A 518 -12.48 -45.91 29.32
CA THR A 518 -11.79 -46.61 30.42
C THR A 518 -10.78 -45.73 31.13
N THR A 519 -10.10 -44.83 30.40
CA THR A 519 -9.03 -44.03 30.99
C THR A 519 -9.42 -42.59 31.29
N GLY A 520 -10.56 -42.11 30.77
CA GLY A 520 -10.94 -40.70 30.86
C GLY A 520 -10.09 -39.77 29.98
N GLN A 521 -9.32 -40.31 29.02
CA GLN A 521 -8.50 -39.50 28.12
C GLN A 521 -9.36 -38.75 27.11
N LEU A 522 -9.35 -37.43 27.19
CA LEU A 522 -9.99 -36.56 26.21
C LEU A 522 -9.15 -36.50 24.92
N LYS A 523 -9.81 -36.48 23.77
CA LYS A 523 -9.21 -36.43 22.43
C LYS A 523 -9.98 -35.49 21.50
N THR A 524 -9.31 -34.97 20.48
CA THR A 524 -9.97 -34.22 19.39
C THR A 524 -10.93 -35.13 18.62
N GLY A 525 -12.18 -34.69 18.43
CA GLY A 525 -13.24 -35.45 17.73
C GLY A 525 -13.60 -34.87 16.35
N ALA A 526 -13.30 -33.59 16.14
CA ALA A 526 -13.45 -32.85 14.89
C ALA A 526 -12.21 -31.96 14.64
N GLU A 527 -12.11 -31.41 13.44
CA GLU A 527 -11.18 -30.31 13.15
C GLU A 527 -11.61 -29.08 13.96
N LEU A 528 -10.63 -28.42 14.59
CA LEU A 528 -10.83 -27.23 15.42
C LEU A 528 -10.37 -26.02 14.60
N ASP A 529 -10.97 -24.88 14.87
CA ASP A 529 -10.79 -23.62 14.13
C ASP A 529 -11.04 -22.50 15.15
N TYR A 530 -9.99 -21.74 15.44
CA TYR A 530 -9.95 -20.72 16.48
C TYR A 530 -10.90 -19.57 16.13
N GLU A 531 -10.83 -19.06 14.89
CA GLU A 531 -11.64 -17.96 14.35
C GLU A 531 -13.13 -18.26 14.46
N LYS A 532 -13.51 -19.53 14.29
CA LYS A 532 -14.89 -19.97 14.38
C LYS A 532 -15.37 -20.08 15.82
N LYS A 533 -14.56 -20.67 16.70
CA LYS A 533 -14.89 -20.84 18.12
C LYS A 533 -13.65 -21.17 18.94
N ASN A 534 -13.20 -20.21 19.74
CA ASN A 534 -12.00 -20.31 20.56
C ASN A 534 -12.17 -21.04 21.92
N THR A 535 -13.41 -21.35 22.35
CA THR A 535 -13.68 -22.03 23.62
C THR A 535 -14.86 -23.00 23.53
N TYR A 536 -14.67 -24.23 24.03
CA TYR A 536 -15.69 -25.29 24.05
C TYR A 536 -15.99 -25.77 25.47
N THR A 537 -17.21 -26.29 25.70
CA THR A 537 -17.64 -26.80 27.01
C THR A 537 -18.32 -28.17 26.94
N GLY A 538 -17.89 -29.09 27.79
CA GLY A 538 -18.45 -30.44 27.92
C GLY A 538 -18.69 -30.85 29.37
N THR A 539 -19.37 -31.97 29.56
CA THR A 539 -19.62 -32.58 30.86
C THR A 539 -19.20 -34.05 30.80
N VAL A 540 -18.16 -34.38 31.56
CA VAL A 540 -17.69 -35.76 31.71
C VAL A 540 -18.41 -36.41 32.88
N THR A 541 -19.00 -37.58 32.62
CA THR A 541 -19.65 -38.41 33.64
C THR A 541 -18.85 -39.68 33.81
N VAL A 542 -18.52 -40.03 35.06
CA VAL A 542 -17.86 -41.28 35.43
C VAL A 542 -18.81 -42.15 36.26
N SER A 543 -18.82 -43.47 36.02
CA SER A 543 -19.66 -44.44 36.74
C SER A 543 -18.86 -45.66 37.18
N ASP A 544 -19.16 -46.18 38.37
CA ASP A 544 -18.66 -47.47 38.91
C ASP A 544 -19.57 -48.67 38.53
N GLY A 545 -20.71 -48.41 37.89
CA GLY A 545 -21.76 -49.40 37.58
C GLY A 545 -23.06 -49.24 38.36
N ASP A 546 -23.05 -48.54 39.50
CA ASP A 546 -24.22 -48.29 40.36
C ASP A 546 -24.44 -46.78 40.63
N LEU A 547 -23.36 -46.03 40.85
CA LEU A 547 -23.33 -44.60 41.14
C LEU A 547 -22.55 -43.83 40.05
N THR A 548 -22.73 -42.51 40.02
CA THR A 548 -22.11 -41.63 39.02
C THR A 548 -21.68 -40.30 39.62
N ALA A 549 -20.61 -39.72 39.09
CA ALA A 549 -20.22 -38.34 39.32
C ALA A 549 -20.00 -37.60 38.00
N THR A 550 -20.12 -36.27 38.02
CA THR A 550 -19.96 -35.41 36.84
C THR A 550 -18.97 -34.27 37.09
N ILE A 551 -18.29 -33.84 36.02
CA ILE A 551 -17.40 -32.68 36.00
C ILE A 551 -17.55 -31.93 34.67
N THR A 552 -17.55 -30.58 34.73
CA THR A 552 -17.55 -29.74 33.53
C THR A 552 -16.12 -29.61 32.97
N VAL A 553 -15.89 -29.81 31.68
CA VAL A 553 -14.60 -29.59 31.02
C VAL A 553 -14.68 -28.39 30.07
N ILE A 554 -13.75 -27.45 30.22
CA ILE A 554 -13.58 -26.28 29.36
C ILE A 554 -12.36 -26.51 28.47
N ILE A 555 -12.48 -26.35 27.15
CA ILE A 555 -11.39 -26.59 26.21
C ILE A 555 -11.13 -25.29 25.46
N VAL A 556 -9.95 -24.71 25.65
CA VAL A 556 -9.52 -23.48 25.00
C VAL A 556 -8.69 -23.83 23.77
N ILE A 557 -9.02 -23.23 22.65
CA ILE A 557 -8.26 -23.40 21.40
C ILE A 557 -7.14 -22.37 21.39
N ILE A 558 -5.92 -22.82 21.05
CA ILE A 558 -4.77 -21.96 20.80
C ILE A 558 -4.78 -21.64 19.30
N ASP A 559 -4.78 -20.34 19.00
CA ASP A 559 -4.63 -19.76 17.66
C ASP A 559 -3.24 -20.12 17.10
N LEU A 560 -3.23 -20.71 15.91
CA LEU A 560 -2.05 -20.91 15.08
C LEU A 560 -2.36 -20.36 13.70
N ASP A 561 -1.47 -19.54 13.15
CA ASP A 561 -1.65 -18.94 11.84
C ASP A 561 -1.87 -19.98 10.73
N ASP A 562 -3.13 -20.16 10.34
CA ASP A 562 -3.60 -21.08 9.31
C ASP A 562 -4.28 -20.37 8.12
N GLN A 563 -4.25 -19.03 8.11
CA GLN A 563 -4.78 -18.23 7.01
C GLN A 563 -3.93 -18.40 5.75
N GLU A 564 -4.56 -18.30 4.58
CA GLU A 564 -3.83 -18.29 3.31
C GLU A 564 -2.75 -17.21 3.32
N SER A 565 -1.52 -17.58 2.94
CA SER A 565 -0.40 -16.63 2.92
C SER A 565 -0.76 -15.39 2.10
N PRO A 566 -0.49 -14.17 2.62
CA PRO A 566 -0.86 -12.96 1.93
C PRO A 566 -0.14 -12.83 0.60
N THR A 567 -0.83 -12.23 -0.38
CA THR A 567 -0.22 -11.88 -1.67
C THR A 567 -0.39 -10.40 -1.95
N LEU A 568 0.60 -9.81 -2.61
CA LEU A 568 0.60 -8.40 -2.95
C LEU A 568 0.32 -8.22 -4.45
N THR A 569 -0.68 -7.42 -4.77
CA THR A 569 -1.04 -7.05 -6.14
C THR A 569 -0.90 -5.54 -6.33
N LEU A 570 -0.54 -5.13 -7.55
CA LEU A 570 -0.34 -3.72 -7.89
C LEU A 570 -1.26 -3.33 -9.03
N THR A 571 -1.92 -2.18 -8.87
CA THR A 571 -2.69 -1.52 -9.93
C THR A 571 -2.13 -0.13 -10.18
N SER A 572 -1.88 0.22 -11.43
CA SER A 572 -1.47 1.57 -11.83
C SER A 572 -1.99 1.91 -13.23
N GLN A 573 -2.04 3.20 -13.57
CA GLN A 573 -2.04 3.57 -14.99
C GLN A 573 -0.71 3.12 -15.64
N PRO A 574 -0.65 2.97 -16.98
CA PRO A 574 0.60 2.72 -17.67
C PRO A 574 1.64 3.76 -17.26
N LEU A 575 2.70 3.29 -16.60
CA LEU A 575 3.78 4.16 -16.19
C LEU A 575 4.66 4.38 -17.41
N THR A 576 4.79 5.64 -17.80
CA THR A 576 5.79 6.07 -18.77
C THR A 576 6.72 7.03 -18.07
N GLU A 577 7.91 7.21 -18.62
CA GLU A 577 8.85 8.25 -18.21
C GLU A 577 8.17 9.61 -17.98
N ALA A 578 7.23 9.99 -18.85
CA ALA A 578 6.50 11.26 -18.76
C ALA A 578 5.45 11.31 -17.64
N THR A 579 4.93 10.16 -17.22
CA THR A 579 3.91 10.08 -16.15
C THR A 579 4.48 9.68 -14.81
N LEU A 580 5.73 9.20 -14.77
CA LEU A 580 6.32 8.54 -13.60
C LEU A 580 6.33 9.43 -12.34
N ASN A 581 6.66 10.70 -12.49
CA ASN A 581 6.65 11.64 -11.38
C ASN A 581 5.21 11.96 -10.96
N ARG A 582 4.90 11.82 -9.66
CA ARG A 582 3.56 11.98 -9.07
C ARG A 582 2.52 10.96 -9.55
N SER A 583 2.95 9.90 -10.23
CA SER A 583 2.07 8.77 -10.50
C SER A 583 1.64 8.14 -9.18
N ILE A 584 0.37 7.74 -9.11
CA ILE A 584 -0.17 7.01 -7.97
C ILE A 584 -0.33 5.55 -8.41
N VAL A 585 0.23 4.64 -7.62
CA VAL A 585 -0.03 3.21 -7.71
C VAL A 585 -0.85 2.77 -6.51
N THR A 586 -1.63 1.72 -6.67
CA THR A 586 -2.39 1.11 -5.59
C THR A 586 -1.84 -0.28 -5.34
N LEU A 587 -1.42 -0.54 -4.10
CA LEU A 587 -0.99 -1.84 -3.62
C LEU A 587 -2.12 -2.50 -2.84
N THR A 588 -2.63 -3.61 -3.35
CA THR A 588 -3.71 -4.38 -2.74
C THR A 588 -3.13 -5.65 -2.13
N LEU A 589 -3.30 -5.78 -0.83
CA LEU A 589 -2.96 -6.96 -0.05
C LEU A 589 -4.16 -7.91 -0.04
N ASN A 590 -3.96 -9.11 -0.59
CA ASN A 590 -4.97 -10.14 -0.61
C ASN A 590 -4.76 -11.09 0.58
N ASN A 591 -5.86 -11.64 1.10
CA ASN A 591 -5.90 -12.62 2.20
C ASN A 591 -5.43 -12.09 3.58
N ARG A 592 -5.02 -10.82 3.68
CA ARG A 592 -4.68 -10.13 4.94
C ARG A 592 -5.00 -8.64 4.86
N VAL A 593 -4.90 -7.96 5.99
CA VAL A 593 -5.00 -6.50 6.10
C VAL A 593 -3.65 -5.90 6.51
N TYR A 594 -3.38 -4.69 6.07
CA TYR A 594 -2.28 -3.89 6.59
C TYR A 594 -2.53 -3.52 8.05
N GLU A 595 -1.48 -3.47 8.85
CA GLU A 595 -1.54 -2.93 10.20
C GLU A 595 -1.96 -1.44 10.18
N ASN A 596 -2.54 -0.97 11.29
CA ASN A 596 -2.93 0.46 11.42
C ASN A 596 -1.72 1.41 11.55
N TRP A 597 -0.53 0.82 11.54
CA TRP A 597 0.72 1.37 11.99
C TRP A 597 1.73 1.25 10.85
N LEU A 598 1.53 2.07 9.83
CA LEU A 598 2.32 2.05 8.61
C LEU A 598 3.67 2.71 8.90
N SER A 599 4.56 1.98 9.55
CA SER A 599 5.88 2.48 9.94
C SER A 599 6.88 2.48 8.77
N ASP A 600 6.41 2.91 7.59
CA ASP A 600 6.94 2.78 6.23
C ASP A 600 6.69 1.40 5.60
N PRO A 601 5.46 1.13 5.17
CA PRO A 601 5.12 -0.19 4.68
C PRO A 601 5.83 -0.50 3.36
N VAL A 602 6.12 0.51 2.52
CA VAL A 602 6.40 0.32 1.09
C VAL A 602 7.76 0.89 0.69
N GLY A 603 8.72 0.00 0.41
CA GLY A 603 9.95 0.33 -0.30
C GLY A 603 9.75 0.31 -1.83
N VAL A 604 10.54 1.11 -2.56
CA VAL A 604 10.59 1.06 -4.03
C VAL A 604 12.03 0.93 -4.52
N SER A 605 12.24 0.12 -5.57
CA SER A 605 13.55 -0.08 -6.19
C SER A 605 13.43 -0.40 -7.68
N GLY A 606 14.55 -0.45 -8.40
CA GLY A 606 14.63 -0.83 -9.82
C GLY A 606 14.90 0.32 -10.78
N ILE A 607 14.53 1.56 -10.42
CA ILE A 607 14.85 2.77 -11.18
C ILE A 607 15.55 3.78 -10.27
N SER A 608 16.74 4.23 -10.69
CA SER A 608 17.50 5.25 -9.95
C SER A 608 16.75 6.57 -9.90
N GLY A 609 16.66 7.18 -8.71
CA GLY A 609 15.99 8.46 -8.51
C GLY A 609 14.47 8.38 -8.37
N VAL A 610 13.86 7.19 -8.43
CA VAL A 610 12.47 6.97 -7.99
C VAL A 610 12.47 6.66 -6.50
N THR A 611 11.67 7.39 -5.75
CA THR A 611 11.49 7.21 -4.30
C THR A 611 10.02 7.24 -3.94
N VAL A 612 9.67 6.51 -2.88
CA VAL A 612 8.39 6.63 -2.17
C VAL A 612 8.69 7.27 -0.83
N ARG A 613 7.98 8.34 -0.50
CA ARG A 613 8.02 8.95 0.83
C ARG A 613 6.84 8.43 1.64
N PRO A 614 6.88 8.44 2.97
CA PRO A 614 5.79 7.88 3.76
C PRO A 614 4.50 8.65 3.67
N PHE A 615 4.58 9.98 3.58
CA PHE A 615 3.40 10.79 3.37
C PHE A 615 2.84 10.63 1.95
N ASP A 616 3.58 10.01 1.03
CA ASP A 616 3.07 9.59 -0.27
C ASP A 616 2.33 8.24 -0.18
N VAL A 617 2.38 7.56 0.97
CA VAL A 617 1.65 6.32 1.24
C VAL A 617 0.39 6.64 2.06
N HIS A 618 -0.77 6.40 1.47
CA HIS A 618 -2.05 6.60 2.11
C HIS A 618 -2.83 5.30 2.15
N ARG A 619 -3.29 4.91 3.33
CA ARG A 619 -4.21 3.79 3.47
C ARG A 619 -5.56 4.16 2.89
N LEU A 620 -6.02 3.39 1.90
CA LEU A 620 -7.36 3.54 1.32
C LEU A 620 -8.37 2.65 2.05
N SER A 621 -7.93 1.47 2.49
CA SER A 621 -8.74 0.51 3.24
C SER A 621 -7.85 -0.43 4.06
N GLY A 622 -8.47 -1.38 4.78
CA GLY A 622 -7.74 -2.44 5.45
C GLY A 622 -6.77 -3.19 4.53
N THR A 623 -7.07 -3.30 3.23
CA THR A 623 -6.32 -4.12 2.28
C THR A 623 -5.64 -3.31 1.18
N GLU A 624 -5.76 -1.99 1.16
CA GLU A 624 -5.27 -1.15 0.05
C GLU A 624 -4.45 0.05 0.52
N LEU A 625 -3.29 0.23 -0.11
CA LEU A 625 -2.45 1.43 0.01
C LEU A 625 -2.39 2.16 -1.34
N SER A 626 -2.60 3.47 -1.32
CA SER A 626 -2.22 4.39 -2.39
C SER A 626 -0.78 4.82 -2.16
N VAL A 627 0.08 4.72 -3.17
CA VAL A 627 1.48 5.08 -3.11
C VAL A 627 1.80 6.06 -4.23
N GLN A 628 2.11 7.30 -3.88
CA GLN A 628 2.55 8.31 -4.84
C GLN A 628 4.06 8.19 -5.07
N LEU A 629 4.47 8.15 -6.33
CA LEU A 629 5.87 8.10 -6.72
C LEU A 629 6.44 9.51 -6.85
N THR A 630 7.67 9.71 -6.38
CA THR A 630 8.46 10.88 -6.73
C THR A 630 9.65 10.47 -7.57
N PHE A 631 9.84 11.12 -8.72
CA PHE A 631 10.99 10.88 -9.60
C PHE A 631 11.86 12.15 -9.69
N TYR A 632 13.11 12.03 -9.27
CA TYR A 632 14.12 13.08 -9.31
C TYR A 632 15.09 12.99 -10.49
N GLY A 633 14.96 11.95 -11.32
CA GLY A 633 15.78 11.78 -12.52
C GLY A 633 15.31 12.66 -13.67
N THR A 634 16.13 12.72 -14.72
CA THR A 634 15.91 13.60 -15.87
C THR A 634 15.40 12.88 -17.10
N ASN A 635 15.71 11.59 -17.30
CA ASN A 635 15.18 10.71 -18.36
C ASN A 635 15.43 9.20 -18.08
N LEU A 636 14.70 8.31 -18.75
CA LEU A 636 14.84 6.85 -18.76
C LEU A 636 15.14 6.38 -20.20
N ASN A 637 16.26 5.71 -20.42
CA ASN A 637 16.73 5.39 -21.78
C ASN A 637 16.18 4.08 -22.36
N THR A 638 15.70 3.20 -21.49
CA THR A 638 15.17 1.88 -21.82
C THR A 638 14.06 1.53 -20.85
N ASP A 639 13.10 0.72 -21.29
CA ASP A 639 12.05 0.19 -20.43
C ASP A 639 12.64 -0.45 -19.16
N ALA A 640 12.01 -0.17 -18.04
CA ALA A 640 12.48 -0.57 -16.72
C ALA A 640 11.35 -1.14 -15.88
N THR A 641 11.71 -1.82 -14.80
CA THR A 641 10.74 -2.37 -13.83
C THR A 641 10.95 -1.70 -12.49
N LEU A 642 9.87 -1.17 -11.93
CA LEU A 642 9.81 -0.74 -10.53
C LEU A 642 9.30 -1.89 -9.68
N THR A 643 10.02 -2.21 -8.61
CA THR A 643 9.63 -3.20 -7.62
C THR A 643 9.25 -2.52 -6.32
N PHE A 644 8.01 -2.72 -5.90
CA PHE A 644 7.45 -2.30 -4.63
C PHE A 644 7.59 -3.44 -3.63
N THR A 645 8.01 -3.13 -2.40
CA THR A 645 8.20 -4.10 -1.33
C THR A 645 7.39 -3.68 -0.12
N VAL A 646 6.41 -4.49 0.28
CA VAL A 646 5.67 -4.37 1.54
C VAL A 646 6.38 -5.18 2.62
N ARG A 647 6.79 -4.55 3.71
CA ARG A 647 7.41 -5.27 4.82
C ARG A 647 6.44 -6.17 5.58
N ALA A 648 6.94 -7.28 6.12
CA ALA A 648 6.12 -8.22 6.89
C ALA A 648 5.48 -7.59 8.13
N ASP A 649 6.20 -6.72 8.84
CA ASP A 649 5.73 -6.00 10.03
C ASP A 649 4.59 -5.01 9.74
N ALA A 650 4.33 -4.68 8.48
CA ALA A 650 3.21 -3.86 8.05
C ALA A 650 1.93 -4.67 7.77
N ILE A 651 1.96 -6.00 7.93
CA ILE A 651 0.85 -6.91 7.64
C ILE A 651 0.36 -7.52 8.96
N ALA A 652 -0.95 -7.44 9.20
CA ALA A 652 -1.51 -7.85 10.47
C ALA A 652 -1.36 -9.35 10.72
N ASN A 653 -0.87 -9.70 11.92
CA ASN A 653 -0.62 -11.06 12.40
C ASN A 653 0.28 -11.90 11.46
N TYR A 654 1.21 -11.29 10.70
CA TYR A 654 2.03 -12.00 9.72
C TYR A 654 3.51 -12.02 10.11
N ASP A 655 4.08 -13.22 10.19
CA ASP A 655 5.48 -13.48 10.57
C ASP A 655 6.36 -13.96 9.40
N GLY A 656 5.83 -13.95 8.17
CA GLY A 656 6.52 -14.39 6.96
C GLY A 656 7.47 -13.33 6.37
N PRO A 657 8.02 -13.55 5.15
CA PRO A 657 8.90 -12.60 4.49
C PRO A 657 8.15 -11.40 3.88
N ASP A 658 8.87 -10.31 3.60
CA ASP A 658 8.36 -9.16 2.85
C ASP A 658 7.71 -9.57 1.52
N LEU A 659 6.63 -8.89 1.14
CA LEU A 659 5.90 -9.14 -0.11
C LEU A 659 6.31 -8.14 -1.18
N THR A 660 6.36 -8.56 -2.45
CA THR A 660 6.77 -7.68 -3.55
C THR A 660 5.77 -7.66 -4.70
N ALA A 661 5.61 -6.51 -5.35
CA ALA A 661 4.86 -6.33 -6.58
C ALA A 661 5.65 -5.47 -7.58
N ALA A 662 5.43 -5.62 -8.88
CA ALA A 662 6.23 -4.94 -9.90
C ALA A 662 5.36 -4.19 -10.93
N ALA A 663 5.86 -3.06 -11.40
CA ALA A 663 5.25 -2.25 -12.47
C ALA A 663 6.27 -1.99 -13.58
N HIS A 664 5.86 -2.15 -14.84
CA HIS A 664 6.69 -1.79 -15.99
C HIS A 664 6.58 -0.29 -16.30
N VAL A 665 7.72 0.34 -16.54
CA VAL A 665 7.82 1.73 -16.97
C VAL A 665 8.33 1.74 -18.41
N THR A 666 7.50 2.25 -19.32
CA THR A 666 7.83 2.34 -20.75
C THR A 666 8.50 3.67 -21.07
N THR A 667 9.56 3.63 -21.86
CA THR A 667 10.34 4.81 -22.25
C THR A 667 10.02 5.26 -23.66
N THR A 668 10.20 6.55 -23.94
CA THR A 668 10.11 7.07 -25.31
C THR A 668 11.52 7.19 -25.86
N ALA A 669 11.99 6.16 -26.58
CA ALA A 669 13.36 6.14 -27.09
C ALA A 669 13.68 7.41 -27.91
N GLU A 670 14.69 8.18 -27.48
CA GLU A 670 15.17 9.29 -28.31
C GLU A 670 15.77 8.74 -29.60
N SER A 671 15.58 9.47 -30.69
CA SER A 671 16.14 9.12 -31.99
C SER A 671 16.69 10.36 -32.67
N VAL A 672 17.65 10.15 -33.58
CA VAL A 672 18.18 11.23 -34.42
C VAL A 672 17.88 10.93 -35.88
N THR A 673 17.49 11.96 -36.61
CA THR A 673 17.23 11.89 -38.05
C THR A 673 18.15 12.86 -38.77
N ALA A 674 18.69 12.44 -39.92
CA ALA A 674 19.52 13.26 -40.76
C ALA A 674 18.78 13.62 -42.03
N SER A 675 18.98 14.84 -42.52
CA SER A 675 18.39 15.32 -43.78
C SER A 675 19.31 16.32 -44.47
N THR A 676 19.20 16.40 -45.79
CA THR A 676 19.85 17.41 -46.63
C THR A 676 18.82 18.09 -47.52
N ILE A 677 19.13 19.30 -47.99
CA ILE A 677 18.27 20.01 -48.94
C ILE A 677 18.48 19.46 -50.37
N THR A 678 19.71 19.08 -50.71
CA THR A 678 20.08 18.47 -52.00
C THR A 678 20.54 17.03 -51.81
N PRO A 679 20.18 16.11 -52.72
CA PRO A 679 20.71 14.74 -52.70
C PRO A 679 22.25 14.75 -52.76
N LEU A 680 22.87 13.88 -51.95
CA LEU A 680 24.31 13.75 -51.89
C LEU A 680 24.82 12.84 -53.02
N THR A 681 25.79 13.32 -53.79
CA THR A 681 26.55 12.59 -54.81
C THR A 681 28.04 12.86 -54.60
N GLY A 682 28.92 12.09 -55.23
CA GLY A 682 30.38 12.36 -55.17
C GLY A 682 30.75 13.81 -55.52
N GLU A 683 29.97 14.48 -56.38
CA GLU A 683 30.17 15.88 -56.78
C GLU A 683 29.55 16.89 -55.80
N THR A 684 28.45 16.54 -55.10
CA THR A 684 27.74 17.45 -54.19
C THR A 684 28.12 17.25 -52.72
N LEU A 685 28.89 16.21 -52.39
CA LEU A 685 29.22 15.83 -51.02
C LEU A 685 30.02 16.92 -50.28
N ASN A 686 30.97 17.54 -50.96
CA ASN A 686 31.82 18.58 -50.39
C ASN A 686 31.03 19.91 -50.28
N GLY A 687 30.97 20.49 -49.09
CA GLY A 687 30.24 21.73 -48.78
C GLY A 687 28.73 21.55 -48.59
N SER A 688 28.23 20.32 -48.52
CA SER A 688 26.81 20.06 -48.25
C SER A 688 26.45 20.32 -46.79
N VAL A 689 25.36 21.03 -46.54
CA VAL A 689 24.81 21.26 -45.20
C VAL A 689 23.92 20.09 -44.78
N ILE A 690 24.28 19.45 -43.66
CA ILE A 690 23.52 18.37 -43.03
C ILE A 690 22.72 18.95 -41.88
N ARG A 691 21.44 18.56 -41.78
CA ARG A 691 20.58 18.86 -40.64
C ARG A 691 20.33 17.58 -39.84
N LEU A 692 20.75 17.56 -38.58
CA LEU A 692 20.38 16.51 -37.62
C LEU A 692 19.26 17.02 -36.71
N THR A 693 18.14 16.29 -36.67
CA THR A 693 17.00 16.59 -35.81
C THR A 693 16.87 15.48 -34.76
N LEU A 694 16.93 15.88 -33.50
CA LEU A 694 16.74 15.01 -32.34
C LEU A 694 15.25 14.93 -32.02
N ASN A 695 14.72 13.73 -31.92
CA ASN A 695 13.34 13.45 -31.55
C ASN A 695 13.31 13.00 -30.08
N ASN A 696 12.43 13.60 -29.28
CA ASN A 696 12.22 13.30 -27.85
C ASN A 696 13.42 13.61 -26.93
N GLY A 697 14.30 14.56 -27.30
CA GLY A 697 15.39 15.05 -26.46
C GLY A 697 15.87 16.44 -26.92
N THR A 698 16.84 17.03 -26.21
CA THR A 698 17.44 18.33 -26.60
C THR A 698 18.96 18.27 -26.67
N TYR A 699 19.57 19.05 -27.56
CA TYR A 699 21.03 19.21 -27.59
C TYR A 699 21.50 20.15 -26.48
N VAL A 700 22.66 19.86 -25.90
CA VAL A 700 23.31 20.72 -24.91
C VAL A 700 23.47 22.16 -25.43
N PRO A 701 23.45 23.20 -24.58
CA PRO A 701 23.54 24.59 -25.06
C PRO A 701 24.89 24.96 -25.70
N SER A 702 25.92 24.16 -25.46
CA SER A 702 27.29 24.42 -25.88
C SER A 702 27.57 23.79 -27.24
N ASN A 703 27.63 24.63 -28.29
CA ASN A 703 28.02 24.17 -29.63
C ASN A 703 29.38 23.45 -29.63
N ARG A 704 30.31 23.84 -28.73
CA ARG A 704 31.62 23.21 -28.59
C ARG A 704 31.53 21.77 -28.10
N ASP A 705 30.61 21.48 -27.20
CA ASP A 705 30.45 20.14 -26.64
C ASP A 705 29.73 19.23 -27.66
N ILE A 706 28.75 19.78 -28.40
CA ILE A 706 28.14 19.09 -29.54
C ILE A 706 29.19 18.76 -30.62
N ASP A 707 30.08 19.70 -30.93
CA ASP A 707 31.12 19.55 -31.97
C ASP A 707 32.10 18.40 -31.67
N ASN A 708 32.43 18.17 -30.40
CA ASN A 708 33.28 17.04 -30.00
C ASN A 708 32.56 15.69 -30.00
N ALA A 709 31.23 15.72 -29.91
CA ALA A 709 30.39 14.56 -29.70
C ALA A 709 29.75 14.02 -30.99
N VAL A 710 29.66 14.85 -32.04
CA VAL A 710 29.09 14.47 -33.34
C VAL A 710 30.19 14.00 -34.28
N THR A 711 30.09 12.75 -34.75
CA THR A 711 31.03 12.18 -35.73
C THR A 711 30.32 11.70 -36.98
N VAL A 712 31.03 11.71 -38.10
CA VAL A 712 30.56 11.19 -39.39
C VAL A 712 31.49 10.07 -39.85
N SER A 713 30.90 8.99 -40.37
CA SER A 713 31.62 7.82 -40.85
C SER A 713 30.89 7.20 -42.06
N GLY A 714 31.48 6.15 -42.66
CA GLY A 714 30.88 5.40 -43.78
C GLY A 714 31.44 5.77 -45.17
N ILE A 715 32.09 6.93 -45.32
CA ILE A 715 32.84 7.30 -46.52
C ILE A 715 34.22 7.81 -46.10
N ALA A 716 35.28 7.21 -46.64
CA ALA A 716 36.65 7.61 -46.34
C ALA A 716 36.94 9.02 -46.86
N GLY A 717 37.53 9.87 -46.01
CA GLY A 717 37.87 11.25 -46.38
C GLY A 717 36.73 12.26 -46.27
N VAL A 718 35.57 11.85 -45.73
CA VAL A 718 34.50 12.77 -45.29
C VAL A 718 34.74 13.15 -43.83
N THR A 719 34.72 14.45 -43.54
CA THR A 719 34.81 15.02 -42.19
C THR A 719 33.72 16.08 -41.99
N VAL A 720 33.42 16.41 -40.74
CA VAL A 720 32.65 17.62 -40.40
C VAL A 720 33.57 18.82 -40.61
N GLY A 721 33.10 19.84 -41.31
CA GLY A 721 33.91 20.98 -41.76
C GLY A 721 34.39 21.92 -40.64
N PHE A 722 35.38 22.75 -40.96
CA PHE A 722 36.13 23.58 -39.99
C PHE A 722 35.31 24.67 -39.27
N PHE A 723 34.11 25.01 -39.77
CA PHE A 723 33.13 25.83 -39.08
C PHE A 723 32.17 24.89 -38.33
N GLY A 724 32.52 24.58 -37.08
CA GLY A 724 31.88 23.54 -36.25
C GLY A 724 30.36 23.64 -36.11
N VAL A 725 29.77 22.58 -35.55
CA VAL A 725 28.31 22.37 -35.46
C VAL A 725 27.57 23.61 -34.95
N GLU A 726 26.55 24.07 -35.70
CA GLU A 726 25.67 25.17 -35.33
C GLU A 726 24.33 24.64 -34.81
N ARG A 727 24.00 25.00 -33.57
CA ARG A 727 22.70 24.71 -32.95
C ARG A 727 21.66 25.74 -33.41
N VAL A 728 20.74 25.30 -34.25
CA VAL A 728 19.66 26.12 -34.83
C VAL A 728 18.45 26.21 -33.89
N SER A 729 18.21 25.16 -33.11
CA SER A 729 17.21 25.13 -32.04
C SER A 729 17.60 24.08 -31.00
N ASP A 730 16.77 23.91 -29.96
CA ASP A 730 17.01 22.91 -28.93
C ASP A 730 17.02 21.48 -29.46
N ILE A 731 16.45 21.23 -30.64
CA ILE A 731 16.32 19.89 -31.23
C ILE A 731 16.97 19.79 -32.61
N VAL A 732 17.57 20.86 -33.14
CA VAL A 732 18.15 20.89 -34.49
C VAL A 732 19.56 21.46 -34.46
N ILE A 733 20.49 20.72 -35.06
CA ILE A 733 21.84 21.17 -35.36
C ILE A 733 22.12 21.07 -36.87
N ILE A 734 22.99 21.94 -37.37
CA ILE A 734 23.48 21.92 -38.75
C ILE A 734 25.01 21.97 -38.80
N PHE A 735 25.60 21.38 -39.82
CA PHE A 735 27.03 21.49 -40.12
C PHE A 735 27.29 21.22 -41.61
N GLU A 736 28.42 21.72 -42.10
CA GLU A 736 28.88 21.45 -43.47
C GLU A 736 29.79 20.22 -43.49
N LEU A 737 29.70 19.43 -44.55
CA LEU A 737 30.64 18.33 -44.81
C LEU A 737 31.85 18.81 -45.60
N GLU A 738 33.02 18.28 -45.26
CA GLU A 738 34.23 18.36 -46.08
C GLU A 738 34.54 16.99 -46.67
N PHE A 739 34.82 16.94 -47.98
CA PHE A 739 35.21 15.72 -48.67
C PHE A 739 36.44 15.95 -49.56
N SER A 740 37.46 15.12 -49.37
CA SER A 740 38.76 15.24 -50.05
C SER A 740 39.15 14.00 -50.87
N GLY A 741 38.16 13.28 -51.40
CA GLY A 741 38.35 12.07 -52.21
C GLY A 741 37.52 12.05 -53.48
N ASN A 742 37.52 10.90 -54.16
CA ASN A 742 36.54 10.56 -55.19
C ASN A 742 35.65 9.43 -54.67
N LEU A 743 34.36 9.49 -54.94
CA LEU A 743 33.41 8.45 -54.54
C LEU A 743 33.03 7.65 -55.78
N GLU A 744 33.58 6.43 -55.90
CA GLU A 744 33.47 5.56 -57.08
C GLU A 744 32.28 4.57 -57.02
N THR A 745 31.64 4.43 -55.85
CA THR A 745 30.46 3.58 -55.62
C THR A 745 29.49 4.24 -54.65
N ASP A 746 28.22 3.88 -54.72
CA ASP A 746 27.22 4.33 -53.74
C ASP A 746 27.64 3.94 -52.31
N ALA A 747 27.36 4.84 -51.37
CA ALA A 747 27.74 4.69 -49.97
C ALA A 747 26.69 5.30 -49.04
N THR A 748 26.85 5.11 -47.73
CA THR A 748 25.97 5.67 -46.71
C THR A 748 26.80 6.38 -45.67
N LEU A 749 26.54 7.68 -45.47
CA LEU A 749 27.04 8.40 -44.32
C LEU A 749 26.28 7.96 -43.07
N THR A 750 27.03 7.63 -42.02
CA THR A 750 26.51 7.35 -40.70
C THR A 750 26.95 8.47 -39.77
N PHE A 751 25.98 9.20 -39.24
CA PHE A 751 26.18 10.23 -38.23
C PHE A 751 25.95 9.61 -36.86
N THR A 752 26.92 9.78 -35.98
CA THR A 752 26.85 9.32 -34.59
C THR A 752 26.87 10.53 -33.68
N VAL A 753 25.79 10.72 -32.93
CA VAL A 753 25.65 11.77 -31.91
C VAL A 753 25.95 11.13 -30.56
N GLY A 754 27.10 11.48 -29.98
CA GLY A 754 27.51 11.05 -28.64
C GLY A 754 26.54 11.52 -27.56
N ALA A 755 26.52 10.79 -26.44
CA ALA A 755 25.62 11.09 -25.33
C ALA A 755 25.86 12.49 -24.74
N ASP A 756 27.12 12.92 -24.74
CA ASP A 756 27.61 14.23 -24.36
C ASP A 756 27.08 15.39 -25.22
N ALA A 757 26.54 15.12 -26.41
CA ALA A 757 25.87 16.13 -27.22
C ALA A 757 24.41 16.40 -26.77
N ILE A 758 23.81 15.48 -26.03
CA ILE A 758 22.39 15.46 -25.68
C ILE A 758 22.27 15.85 -24.20
N ALA A 759 21.43 16.85 -23.92
CA ALA A 759 21.22 17.29 -22.55
C ALA A 759 20.52 16.20 -21.73
N ASP A 760 21.00 15.99 -20.51
CA ASP A 760 20.42 15.09 -19.53
C ASP A 760 20.30 13.62 -19.97
N TYR A 761 21.17 13.19 -20.90
CA TYR A 761 21.17 11.86 -21.51
C TYR A 761 22.46 11.08 -21.19
N ASP A 762 22.30 9.87 -20.67
CA ASP A 762 23.40 8.94 -20.30
C ASP A 762 23.36 7.62 -21.08
N GLY A 763 22.54 7.53 -22.13
CA GLY A 763 22.40 6.34 -22.96
C GLY A 763 23.41 6.20 -24.11
N PRO A 764 23.25 5.20 -25.00
CA PRO A 764 24.16 4.98 -26.12
C PRO A 764 24.05 6.06 -27.23
N ALA A 765 25.13 6.26 -27.99
CA ALA A 765 25.15 7.24 -29.07
C ALA A 765 24.01 7.01 -30.10
N ARG A 766 23.36 8.10 -30.53
CA ARG A 766 22.25 8.05 -31.49
C ARG A 766 22.77 8.09 -32.92
N ILE A 767 22.16 7.30 -33.80
CA ILE A 767 22.64 7.09 -35.18
C ILE A 767 21.61 7.59 -36.19
N ALA A 768 22.04 8.38 -37.17
CA ALA A 768 21.30 8.69 -38.38
C ALA A 768 22.09 8.30 -39.63
N ARG A 769 21.40 7.96 -40.72
CA ARG A 769 22.02 7.53 -41.98
C ARG A 769 21.52 8.36 -43.16
N LEU A 770 22.42 8.73 -44.07
CA LEU A 770 22.10 9.36 -45.36
C LEU A 770 22.80 8.65 -46.53
N PRO A 771 22.08 8.30 -47.60
CA PRO A 771 22.70 7.73 -48.80
C PRO A 771 23.46 8.77 -49.63
N VAL A 772 24.54 8.35 -50.28
CA VAL A 772 25.37 9.16 -51.19
C VAL A 772 25.68 8.36 -52.46
N ASN A 773 25.43 8.93 -53.65
CA ASN A 773 25.64 8.22 -54.93
C ASN A 773 27.04 8.48 -55.52
N GLY A 774 27.74 7.43 -55.98
CA GLY A 774 29.18 7.50 -56.35
C GLY A 774 29.53 7.21 -57.81
N GLY A 775 28.80 7.71 -58.81
CA GLY A 775 28.92 7.21 -60.18
C GLY A 775 30.25 7.48 -60.94
N GLN A 776 30.80 6.44 -61.59
CA GLN A 776 31.57 6.57 -62.85
C GLN A 776 31.04 5.63 -63.97
N GLU A 777 30.70 4.36 -63.71
CA GLU A 777 29.81 3.57 -64.59
C GLU A 777 28.72 2.90 -63.76
N SER A 778 27.47 3.01 -64.20
CA SER A 778 26.33 2.39 -63.49
C SER A 778 25.37 1.76 -64.46
N ILE A 779 24.70 0.70 -64.01
CA ILE A 779 23.64 0.05 -64.75
C ILE A 779 22.32 0.23 -64.02
N ARG A 780 21.28 0.57 -64.76
CA ARG A 780 19.91 0.67 -64.23
C ARG A 780 19.02 -0.30 -64.98
N ALA A 781 18.28 -1.10 -64.23
CA ALA A 781 17.19 -1.89 -64.77
C ALA A 781 15.92 -1.06 -64.77
N SER A 782 15.18 -1.10 -65.86
CA SER A 782 13.88 -0.46 -65.97
C SER A 782 12.94 -1.29 -66.82
N THR A 783 11.65 -1.13 -66.60
CA THR A 783 10.59 -1.76 -67.37
C THR A 783 9.57 -0.72 -67.76
N ALA A 784 8.84 -0.94 -68.86
CA ALA A 784 7.79 -0.03 -69.31
C ALA A 784 6.62 0.07 -68.32
N ALA A 785 6.41 -0.97 -67.51
CA ALA A 785 5.43 -1.01 -66.43
C ALA A 785 6.02 -1.72 -65.20
N PRO A 786 5.56 -1.39 -63.98
CA PRO A 786 5.99 -2.09 -62.76
C PRO A 786 5.83 -3.61 -62.87
N LEU A 787 6.83 -4.34 -62.40
CA LEU A 787 6.77 -5.79 -62.36
C LEU A 787 5.94 -6.25 -61.18
N THR A 788 5.00 -7.14 -61.48
CA THR A 788 4.20 -7.87 -60.50
C THR A 788 4.35 -9.36 -60.81
N GLU A 789 4.01 -10.24 -59.88
CA GLU A 789 3.97 -11.69 -60.15
C GLU A 789 3.25 -12.01 -61.48
N ALA A 790 2.13 -11.34 -61.76
CA ALA A 790 1.30 -11.58 -62.94
C ALA A 790 1.93 -11.07 -64.26
N THR A 791 2.81 -10.08 -64.18
CA THR A 791 3.45 -9.46 -65.36
C THR A 791 4.88 -9.93 -65.56
N LEU A 792 5.47 -10.65 -64.60
CA LEU A 792 6.89 -11.02 -64.61
C LEU A 792 7.31 -11.91 -65.79
N ASN A 793 6.45 -12.87 -66.18
CA ASN A 793 6.73 -13.77 -67.28
C ASN A 793 6.50 -13.10 -68.65
N GLY A 794 7.53 -13.07 -69.50
CA GLY A 794 7.52 -12.38 -70.80
C GLY A 794 7.76 -10.88 -70.70
N SER A 795 8.12 -10.36 -69.52
CA SER A 795 8.48 -8.95 -69.36
C SER A 795 9.87 -8.68 -69.92
N VAL A 796 9.99 -7.57 -70.66
CA VAL A 796 11.28 -7.08 -71.16
C VAL A 796 11.82 -6.04 -70.18
N VAL A 797 12.97 -6.33 -69.60
CA VAL A 797 13.74 -5.41 -68.76
C VAL A 797 14.81 -4.75 -69.60
N THR A 798 14.80 -3.42 -69.63
CA THR A 798 15.86 -2.63 -70.26
C THR A 798 16.94 -2.35 -69.22
N LEU A 799 18.15 -2.84 -69.47
CA LEU A 799 19.35 -2.55 -68.73
C LEU A 799 20.10 -1.39 -69.40
N THR A 800 19.93 -0.18 -68.88
CA THR A 800 20.58 1.03 -69.37
C THR A 800 21.92 1.24 -68.66
N LEU A 801 22.98 1.29 -69.45
CA LEU A 801 24.35 1.52 -69.01
C LEU A 801 24.68 3.01 -69.14
N ASN A 802 25.13 3.61 -68.05
CA ASN A 802 25.58 5.00 -68.01
C ASN A 802 27.10 5.04 -67.84
N GLY A 803 27.78 5.87 -68.63
CA GLY A 803 29.23 6.07 -68.55
C GLY A 803 30.05 5.19 -69.50
N ALA A 804 29.50 4.09 -70.00
CA ALA A 804 30.15 3.18 -70.95
C ALA A 804 29.17 2.63 -72.01
N THR A 805 29.67 1.83 -72.94
CA THR A 805 28.88 1.16 -73.98
C THR A 805 28.96 -0.36 -73.88
N TYR A 806 27.88 -1.07 -74.17
CA TYR A 806 27.91 -2.53 -74.28
C TYR A 806 28.73 -2.96 -75.50
N GLU A 807 29.41 -4.10 -75.37
CA GLU A 807 30.15 -4.73 -76.46
C GLU A 807 29.29 -4.92 -77.71
N ARG A 808 29.88 -4.72 -78.90
CA ARG A 808 29.12 -4.74 -80.17
C ARG A 808 28.67 -6.12 -80.59
N SER A 809 29.33 -7.16 -80.09
CA SER A 809 29.08 -8.54 -80.45
C SER A 809 28.09 -9.16 -79.48
N THR A 810 26.92 -9.54 -79.99
CA THR A 810 25.91 -10.31 -79.22
C THR A 810 26.38 -11.72 -78.86
N PHE A 811 27.54 -12.16 -79.35
CA PHE A 811 28.19 -13.39 -78.92
C PHE A 811 28.98 -13.20 -77.61
N ASP A 812 29.59 -12.03 -77.41
CA ASP A 812 30.39 -11.70 -76.22
C ASP A 812 29.53 -11.26 -75.02
N LEU A 813 28.27 -10.88 -75.28
CA LEU A 813 27.24 -10.66 -74.25
C LEU A 813 26.66 -11.98 -73.68
N ARG A 814 27.00 -13.15 -74.24
CA ARG A 814 26.42 -14.44 -73.82
C ARG A 814 27.12 -14.98 -72.58
N GLY A 815 26.33 -15.28 -71.54
CA GLY A 815 26.84 -15.85 -70.29
C GLY A 815 27.56 -14.85 -69.39
N THR A 816 27.49 -13.56 -69.71
CA THR A 816 28.02 -12.47 -68.87
C THR A 816 26.91 -11.70 -68.15
N VAL A 817 25.64 -11.86 -68.55
CA VAL A 817 24.48 -11.32 -67.83
C VAL A 817 23.79 -12.44 -67.05
N GLU A 818 23.53 -12.21 -65.77
CA GLU A 818 22.81 -13.13 -64.88
C GLU A 818 21.63 -12.42 -64.21
N VAL A 819 20.59 -13.18 -63.87
CA VAL A 819 19.46 -12.70 -63.07
C VAL A 819 19.27 -13.60 -61.85
N SER A 820 19.08 -12.99 -60.68
CA SER A 820 18.88 -13.66 -59.41
C SER A 820 17.91 -12.90 -58.50
N GLY A 821 17.60 -13.42 -57.31
CA GLY A 821 16.79 -12.75 -56.29
C GLY A 821 15.32 -13.19 -56.22
N ILE A 822 14.81 -13.83 -57.27
CA ILE A 822 13.50 -14.50 -57.27
C ILE A 822 13.67 -15.92 -57.80
N GLU A 823 13.30 -16.92 -57.00
CA GLU A 823 13.36 -18.32 -57.39
C GLU A 823 12.42 -18.60 -58.58
N GLY A 824 12.92 -19.25 -59.62
CA GLY A 824 12.15 -19.58 -60.83
C GLY A 824 12.12 -18.50 -61.91
N VAL A 825 12.78 -17.34 -61.71
CA VAL A 825 13.06 -16.37 -62.79
C VAL A 825 14.34 -16.77 -63.52
N THR A 826 14.26 -16.86 -64.84
CA THR A 826 15.38 -17.20 -65.74
C THR A 826 15.23 -16.44 -67.06
N PHE A 827 16.28 -16.39 -67.88
CA PHE A 827 16.16 -16.03 -69.30
C PHE A 827 17.16 -16.87 -70.10
N HIS A 828 16.90 -17.08 -71.39
CA HIS A 828 17.83 -17.74 -72.29
C HIS A 828 18.71 -16.73 -73.03
N TRP A 829 19.88 -17.18 -73.53
CA TRP A 829 20.84 -16.29 -74.19
C TRP A 829 20.31 -15.64 -75.48
N PHE A 830 19.24 -16.15 -76.08
CA PHE A 830 18.57 -15.53 -77.23
C PHE A 830 17.46 -14.55 -76.85
N ASP A 831 17.15 -14.42 -75.55
CA ASP A 831 16.20 -13.45 -74.99
C ASP A 831 16.88 -12.12 -74.64
N LEU A 832 18.16 -11.97 -75.02
CA LEU A 832 18.98 -10.78 -74.78
C LEU A 832 19.30 -10.09 -76.12
N ASP A 833 18.80 -8.87 -76.27
CA ASP A 833 18.96 -8.04 -77.46
C ASP A 833 19.63 -6.71 -77.13
N ARG A 834 20.65 -6.33 -77.91
CA ARG A 834 21.30 -5.02 -77.80
C ARG A 834 20.48 -3.98 -78.56
N VAL A 835 19.77 -3.13 -77.82
CA VAL A 835 18.86 -2.11 -78.35
C VAL A 835 19.62 -0.88 -78.83
N SER A 836 20.67 -0.49 -78.11
CA SER A 836 21.55 0.62 -78.47
C SER A 836 22.98 0.38 -77.95
N ASP A 837 23.88 1.33 -78.15
CA ASP A 837 25.23 1.24 -77.57
C ASP A 837 25.22 1.25 -76.04
N THR A 838 24.12 1.68 -75.40
CA THR A 838 23.99 1.83 -73.94
C THR A 838 22.81 1.07 -73.36
N GLU A 839 22.09 0.26 -74.14
CA GLU A 839 20.89 -0.45 -73.66
C GLU A 839 20.84 -1.90 -74.14
N LEU A 840 20.60 -2.81 -73.20
CA LEU A 840 20.22 -4.20 -73.45
C LEU A 840 18.76 -4.43 -73.04
N ALA A 841 18.01 -5.14 -73.88
CA ALA A 841 16.70 -5.68 -73.53
C ALA A 841 16.87 -7.15 -73.14
N VAL A 842 16.32 -7.53 -71.98
CA VAL A 842 16.29 -8.91 -71.47
C VAL A 842 14.84 -9.32 -71.28
N GLU A 843 14.37 -10.29 -72.08
CA GLU A 843 13.05 -10.89 -71.89
C GLU A 843 13.10 -11.99 -70.82
N LEU A 844 12.31 -11.85 -69.77
CA LEU A 844 12.30 -12.75 -68.63
C LEU A 844 11.33 -13.91 -68.82
N THR A 845 11.74 -15.10 -68.37
CA THR A 845 10.85 -16.26 -68.17
C THR A 845 10.70 -16.53 -66.68
N PHE A 846 9.46 -16.53 -66.17
CA PHE A 846 9.16 -16.87 -64.78
C PHE A 846 8.32 -18.14 -64.70
N ARG A 847 8.81 -19.14 -63.96
CA ARG A 847 8.10 -20.38 -63.65
C ARG A 847 8.16 -20.63 -62.14
N GLY A 848 7.38 -19.86 -61.39
CA GLY A 848 7.27 -19.94 -59.94
C GLY A 848 5.99 -19.27 -59.42
N ASN A 849 5.93 -19.06 -58.10
CA ASN A 849 4.88 -18.31 -57.41
C ASN A 849 5.55 -17.34 -56.43
N MET A 850 5.07 -16.10 -56.37
CA MET A 850 5.59 -15.02 -55.52
C MET A 850 4.48 -14.44 -54.65
N ASP A 851 4.50 -14.79 -53.37
CA ASP A 851 3.49 -14.40 -52.37
C ASP A 851 3.92 -13.20 -51.50
N THR A 852 5.13 -12.69 -51.71
CA THR A 852 5.68 -11.53 -50.99
C THR A 852 6.49 -10.68 -51.95
N ASP A 853 6.54 -9.37 -51.71
CA ASP A 853 7.39 -8.46 -52.49
C ASP A 853 8.86 -8.92 -52.44
N ALA A 854 9.52 -8.92 -53.60
CA ALA A 854 10.90 -9.33 -53.72
C ALA A 854 11.65 -8.43 -54.71
N THR A 855 12.96 -8.64 -54.84
CA THR A 855 13.82 -7.82 -55.71
C THR A 855 14.55 -8.70 -56.71
N LEU A 856 14.37 -8.44 -58.01
CA LEU A 856 15.26 -8.96 -59.04
C LEU A 856 16.59 -8.26 -58.99
N THR A 857 17.67 -9.03 -59.07
CA THR A 857 19.02 -8.52 -59.22
C THR A 857 19.57 -8.99 -60.57
N PHE A 858 19.91 -8.04 -61.43
CA PHE A 858 20.62 -8.26 -62.68
C PHE A 858 22.10 -8.00 -62.45
N ILE A 859 22.94 -8.92 -62.89
CA ILE A 859 24.40 -8.82 -62.80
C ILE A 859 24.93 -8.81 -64.24
N VAL A 860 25.66 -7.77 -64.61
CA VAL A 860 26.33 -7.64 -65.92
C VAL A 860 27.83 -7.69 -65.71
N GLY A 861 28.44 -8.80 -66.11
CA GLY A 861 29.87 -9.03 -66.04
C GLY A 861 30.66 -8.05 -66.89
N ALA A 862 31.86 -7.72 -66.44
CA ALA A 862 32.73 -6.72 -67.06
C ALA A 862 32.98 -6.95 -68.56
N ALA A 863 33.09 -8.22 -68.98
CA ALA A 863 33.29 -8.60 -70.39
C ALA A 863 32.11 -8.23 -71.32
N ALA A 864 30.96 -7.82 -70.79
CA ALA A 864 29.84 -7.32 -71.57
C ALA A 864 29.96 -5.82 -71.93
N ILE A 865 30.92 -5.11 -71.33
CA ILE A 865 31.07 -3.66 -71.41
C ILE A 865 32.38 -3.33 -72.13
N ALA A 866 32.29 -2.53 -73.19
CA ALA A 866 33.45 -2.18 -74.02
C ALA A 866 34.43 -1.29 -73.26
N ASP A 867 35.72 -1.61 -73.35
CA ASP A 867 36.82 -0.90 -72.71
C ASP A 867 36.72 -0.77 -71.17
N TYR A 868 35.95 -1.65 -70.52
CA TYR A 868 35.73 -1.67 -69.06
C TYR A 868 36.47 -2.83 -68.37
N ASP A 869 37.29 -2.52 -67.38
CA ASP A 869 38.08 -3.48 -66.60
C ASP A 869 37.63 -3.61 -65.12
N GLY A 870 36.51 -2.97 -64.76
CA GLY A 870 35.95 -2.98 -63.41
C GLY A 870 35.14 -4.25 -63.06
N PRO A 871 34.51 -4.29 -61.87
CA PRO A 871 33.71 -5.44 -61.42
C PRO A 871 32.38 -5.57 -62.19
N ALA A 872 31.70 -6.71 -62.05
CA ALA A 872 30.35 -6.85 -62.61
C ALA A 872 29.41 -5.76 -62.03
N LEU A 873 28.68 -5.08 -62.91
CA LEU A 873 27.72 -4.05 -62.51
C LEU A 873 26.38 -4.71 -62.16
N THR A 874 25.73 -4.22 -61.10
CA THR A 874 24.44 -4.78 -60.64
C THR A 874 23.33 -3.76 -60.74
N ALA A 875 22.17 -4.18 -61.27
CA ALA A 875 20.94 -3.40 -61.21
C ALA A 875 19.86 -4.19 -60.46
N GLN A 876 19.06 -3.48 -59.66
CA GLN A 876 17.94 -4.08 -58.95
C GLN A 876 16.61 -3.54 -59.45
N LEU A 877 15.60 -4.40 -59.48
CA LEU A 877 14.25 -4.04 -59.86
C LEU A 877 13.25 -4.69 -58.89
N PRO A 878 12.43 -3.91 -58.16
CA PRO A 878 11.42 -4.48 -57.29
C PRO A 878 10.33 -5.18 -58.11
N VAL A 879 9.85 -6.31 -57.58
CA VAL A 879 8.71 -7.05 -58.11
C VAL A 879 7.71 -7.21 -56.99
N THR A 880 6.51 -6.68 -57.20
CA THR A 880 5.42 -6.79 -56.23
C THR A 880 4.84 -8.20 -56.28
N GLY A 881 4.84 -8.88 -55.13
CA GLY A 881 4.25 -10.20 -54.98
C GLY A 881 2.73 -10.11 -54.95
N ARG A 882 2.06 -11.25 -54.98
CA ARG A 882 0.62 -11.31 -54.75
C ARG A 882 0.36 -11.24 -53.26
N HIS A 883 -0.45 -10.28 -52.84
CA HIS A 883 -0.83 -10.11 -51.43
C HIS A 883 -2.17 -10.83 -51.19
N GLU A 884 -2.14 -11.85 -50.34
CA GLU A 884 -3.34 -12.49 -49.81
C GLU A 884 -3.77 -11.83 -48.51
N SER A 885 -5.07 -11.82 -48.29
CA SER A 885 -5.64 -11.42 -47.01
C SER A 885 -6.70 -12.42 -46.58
N ILE A 886 -6.87 -12.51 -45.27
CA ILE A 886 -7.93 -13.28 -44.67
C ILE A 886 -8.81 -12.33 -43.86
N ALA A 887 -10.12 -12.52 -43.96
CA ALA A 887 -11.11 -11.78 -43.20
C ALA A 887 -11.85 -12.76 -42.29
N ALA A 888 -12.05 -12.37 -41.03
CA ALA A 888 -12.93 -13.07 -40.11
C ALA A 888 -14.27 -12.35 -40.09
N SER A 889 -15.36 -13.11 -40.20
CA SER A 889 -16.71 -12.57 -40.10
C SER A 889 -17.62 -13.56 -39.40
N THR A 890 -18.65 -13.03 -38.74
CA THR A 890 -19.71 -13.79 -38.08
C THR A 890 -21.05 -13.27 -38.55
N ASP A 891 -22.07 -14.13 -38.49
CA ASP A 891 -23.44 -13.75 -38.88
C ASP A 891 -24.09 -12.77 -37.89
N ALA A 892 -23.60 -12.75 -36.64
CA ALA A 892 -23.97 -11.81 -35.60
C ALA A 892 -22.74 -11.29 -34.85
N PRO A 893 -22.77 -10.07 -34.28
CA PRO A 893 -21.70 -9.58 -33.42
C PRO A 893 -21.43 -10.55 -32.26
N LEU A 894 -20.16 -10.82 -32.00
CA LEU A 894 -19.75 -11.63 -30.85
C LEU A 894 -19.85 -10.78 -29.58
N THR A 895 -20.65 -11.23 -28.64
CA THR A 895 -20.69 -10.72 -27.27
C THR A 895 -20.32 -11.84 -26.30
N GLU A 896 -20.07 -11.49 -25.04
CA GLU A 896 -19.87 -12.49 -23.98
C GLU A 896 -20.98 -13.56 -23.97
N ALA A 897 -22.24 -13.16 -24.20
CA ALA A 897 -23.38 -14.07 -24.22
C ALA A 897 -23.51 -14.92 -25.51
N THR A 898 -22.82 -14.55 -26.59
CA THR A 898 -22.93 -15.23 -27.90
C THR A 898 -21.65 -15.92 -28.34
N LEU A 899 -20.55 -15.78 -27.58
CA LEU A 899 -19.23 -16.25 -28.00
C LEU A 899 -19.11 -17.79 -28.03
N ASP A 900 -19.72 -18.49 -27.08
CA ASP A 900 -19.70 -19.95 -27.05
C ASP A 900 -20.53 -20.54 -28.19
N GLU A 901 -20.04 -21.61 -28.82
CA GLU A 901 -20.62 -22.25 -30.02
C GLU A 901 -20.73 -21.32 -31.25
N SER A 902 -20.11 -20.12 -31.20
CA SER A 902 -20.16 -19.20 -32.33
C SER A 902 -19.35 -19.70 -33.51
N VAL A 903 -19.94 -19.60 -34.71
CA VAL A 903 -19.31 -19.96 -35.97
C VAL A 903 -18.67 -18.72 -36.60
N VAL A 904 -17.34 -18.73 -36.71
CA VAL A 904 -16.57 -17.71 -37.42
C VAL A 904 -16.23 -18.20 -38.82
N THR A 905 -16.62 -17.44 -39.83
CA THR A 905 -16.22 -17.67 -41.22
C THR A 905 -14.93 -16.93 -41.51
N LEU A 906 -13.91 -17.68 -41.92
CA LEU A 906 -12.63 -17.15 -42.37
C LEU A 906 -12.56 -17.17 -43.90
N THR A 907 -12.73 -16.00 -44.51
CA THR A 907 -12.75 -15.83 -45.96
C THR A 907 -11.37 -15.41 -46.46
N LEU A 908 -10.78 -16.26 -47.30
CA LEU A 908 -9.49 -16.02 -47.94
C LEU A 908 -9.69 -15.27 -49.26
N THR A 909 -9.01 -14.15 -49.40
CA THR A 909 -8.99 -13.35 -50.64
C THR A 909 -7.70 -13.60 -51.40
N GLY A 910 -7.82 -13.86 -52.70
CA GLY A 910 -6.67 -14.06 -53.59
C GLY A 910 -6.26 -15.52 -53.78
N ARG A 911 -6.48 -16.42 -52.82
CA ARG A 911 -6.12 -17.86 -52.93
C ARG A 911 -7.26 -18.77 -52.49
N LYS A 912 -7.01 -20.08 -52.62
CA LYS A 912 -7.90 -21.15 -52.16
C LYS A 912 -7.30 -21.86 -50.96
N TYR A 913 -8.13 -22.29 -50.01
CA TYR A 913 -7.70 -23.20 -48.96
C TYR A 913 -7.25 -24.54 -49.54
N ALA A 914 -6.35 -25.23 -48.82
CA ALA A 914 -5.83 -26.54 -49.15
C ALA A 914 -6.95 -27.55 -49.43
N ARG A 915 -6.68 -28.54 -50.27
CA ARG A 915 -7.68 -29.57 -50.63
C ARG A 915 -7.95 -30.54 -49.48
N SER A 916 -6.93 -30.83 -48.68
CA SER A 916 -7.02 -31.72 -47.52
C SER A 916 -7.55 -30.94 -46.32
N ILE A 917 -8.61 -31.43 -45.70
CA ILE A 917 -9.13 -30.84 -44.45
C ILE A 917 -8.16 -31.02 -43.28
N PHE A 918 -7.28 -32.04 -43.34
CA PHE A 918 -6.25 -32.25 -42.31
C PHE A 918 -5.16 -31.18 -42.35
N ASP A 919 -4.80 -30.70 -43.55
CA ASP A 919 -3.81 -29.63 -43.73
C ASP A 919 -4.35 -28.29 -43.20
N ILE A 920 -5.68 -28.12 -43.24
CA ILE A 920 -6.39 -26.96 -42.66
C ILE A 920 -6.43 -27.08 -41.13
N ARG A 921 -6.93 -28.19 -40.58
CA ARG A 921 -7.13 -28.36 -39.13
C ARG A 921 -5.85 -28.23 -38.29
N GLY A 922 -4.72 -28.66 -38.83
CA GLY A 922 -3.42 -28.56 -38.13
C GLY A 922 -2.75 -27.17 -38.19
N ALA A 923 -3.33 -26.22 -38.94
CA ALA A 923 -2.70 -24.94 -39.24
C ALA A 923 -3.60 -23.73 -38.95
N VAL A 924 -4.78 -23.92 -38.33
CA VAL A 924 -5.66 -22.81 -37.91
C VAL A 924 -5.69 -22.73 -36.39
N THR A 925 -5.39 -21.55 -35.83
CA THR A 925 -5.38 -21.31 -34.38
C THR A 925 -6.09 -20.00 -34.02
N VAL A 926 -6.53 -19.89 -32.77
CA VAL A 926 -7.12 -18.66 -32.20
C VAL A 926 -6.37 -18.26 -30.93
N SER A 927 -6.28 -16.95 -30.68
CA SER A 927 -5.65 -16.38 -29.48
C SER A 927 -6.27 -15.01 -29.17
N GLY A 928 -6.05 -14.50 -27.95
CA GLY A 928 -6.41 -13.12 -27.57
C GLY A 928 -7.43 -13.00 -26.45
N ILE A 929 -8.16 -14.07 -26.12
CA ILE A 929 -9.02 -14.19 -24.94
C ILE A 929 -8.70 -15.54 -24.29
N ASP A 930 -8.39 -15.52 -23.00
CA ASP A 930 -8.12 -16.76 -22.25
C ASP A 930 -9.40 -17.60 -22.15
N GLY A 931 -9.25 -18.92 -22.33
CA GLY A 931 -10.37 -19.87 -22.33
C GLY A 931 -11.07 -20.04 -23.69
N VAL A 932 -10.74 -19.25 -24.73
CA VAL A 932 -11.27 -19.48 -26.09
C VAL A 932 -10.40 -20.47 -26.85
N THR A 933 -10.99 -21.55 -27.34
CA THR A 933 -10.29 -22.55 -28.16
C THR A 933 -11.04 -22.92 -29.44
N ILE A 934 -10.31 -23.45 -30.43
CA ILE A 934 -10.89 -24.10 -31.62
C ILE A 934 -10.66 -25.60 -31.46
N PRO A 935 -11.72 -26.42 -31.33
CA PRO A 935 -11.54 -27.86 -31.23
C PRO A 935 -10.94 -28.42 -32.52
N TRP A 936 -10.04 -29.41 -32.40
CA TRP A 936 -9.23 -29.90 -33.53
C TRP A 936 -10.04 -30.44 -34.73
N HIS A 937 -11.32 -30.78 -34.53
CA HIS A 937 -12.21 -31.29 -35.57
C HIS A 937 -13.09 -30.22 -36.23
N GLU A 938 -13.05 -28.97 -35.77
CA GLU A 938 -14.02 -27.95 -36.14
C GLU A 938 -13.70 -27.11 -37.38
N PRO A 939 -12.43 -26.89 -37.80
CA PRO A 939 -12.20 -26.27 -39.10
C PRO A 939 -12.86 -27.11 -40.21
N ASP A 940 -13.91 -26.55 -40.80
CA ASP A 940 -14.73 -27.15 -41.85
C ASP A 940 -14.69 -26.30 -43.12
N LYS A 941 -14.40 -26.93 -44.24
CA LYS A 941 -14.22 -26.23 -45.52
C LYS A 941 -15.56 -26.06 -46.21
N LYS A 942 -16.09 -24.84 -46.23
CA LYS A 942 -17.37 -24.52 -46.88
C LYS A 942 -17.22 -24.29 -48.37
N SER A 943 -16.13 -23.66 -48.78
CA SER A 943 -15.83 -23.41 -50.19
C SER A 943 -14.33 -23.44 -50.45
N ASP A 944 -13.94 -23.19 -51.69
CA ASP A 944 -12.53 -23.05 -52.03
C ASP A 944 -11.88 -21.86 -51.31
N THR A 945 -12.65 -20.85 -50.88
CA THR A 945 -12.16 -19.60 -50.28
C THR A 945 -12.66 -19.37 -48.87
N GLU A 946 -13.47 -20.27 -48.31
CA GLU A 946 -14.08 -20.10 -46.99
C GLU A 946 -13.98 -21.37 -46.18
N ILE A 947 -13.52 -21.21 -44.94
CA ILE A 947 -13.65 -22.20 -43.88
C ILE A 947 -14.48 -21.60 -42.75
N THR A 948 -15.13 -22.45 -41.97
CA THR A 948 -15.73 -22.05 -40.71
C THR A 948 -15.00 -22.72 -39.57
N VAL A 949 -14.91 -22.02 -38.44
CA VAL A 949 -14.46 -22.56 -37.16
C VAL A 949 -15.53 -22.30 -36.12
N GLU A 950 -15.84 -23.30 -35.31
CA GLU A 950 -16.69 -23.17 -34.13
C GLU A 950 -15.81 -22.92 -32.91
N LEU A 951 -16.21 -21.97 -32.07
CA LEU A 951 -15.48 -21.59 -30.86
C LEU A 951 -16.04 -22.31 -29.64
N GLU A 952 -15.17 -22.76 -28.75
CA GLU A 952 -15.54 -23.14 -27.38
C GLU A 952 -15.04 -22.06 -26.41
N PHE A 953 -15.90 -21.65 -25.48
CA PHE A 953 -15.60 -20.64 -24.46
C PHE A 953 -16.12 -21.05 -23.08
N ASP A 954 -15.24 -21.10 -22.08
CA ASP A 954 -15.55 -21.59 -20.73
C ASP A 954 -15.31 -20.55 -19.61
N SER A 955 -15.14 -19.28 -19.97
CA SER A 955 -14.68 -18.21 -19.08
C SER A 955 -15.61 -16.98 -19.13
N ASN A 956 -15.27 -15.85 -18.47
CA ASN A 956 -16.03 -14.58 -18.50
C ASN A 956 -15.21 -13.43 -19.10
N ILE A 957 -15.86 -12.41 -19.67
CA ILE A 957 -15.21 -11.25 -20.33
C ILE A 957 -15.53 -9.95 -19.61
N ASN A 958 -14.55 -9.38 -18.92
CA ASN A 958 -14.75 -8.16 -18.11
C ASN A 958 -14.66 -6.84 -18.91
N ALA A 959 -14.14 -6.88 -20.13
CA ALA A 959 -14.03 -5.74 -21.05
C ALA A 959 -13.92 -6.20 -22.51
N ASP A 960 -14.29 -5.32 -23.45
CA ASP A 960 -14.16 -5.58 -24.89
C ASP A 960 -12.76 -6.09 -25.24
N SER A 961 -12.71 -7.21 -25.95
CA SER A 961 -11.48 -7.96 -26.23
C SER A 961 -11.43 -8.37 -27.71
N THR A 962 -10.26 -8.74 -28.22
CA THR A 962 -10.07 -9.08 -29.65
C THR A 962 -9.53 -10.49 -29.81
N LEU A 963 -10.24 -11.33 -30.56
CA LEU A 963 -9.76 -12.63 -31.00
C LEU A 963 -8.95 -12.46 -32.30
N THR A 964 -7.78 -13.08 -32.33
CA THR A 964 -6.91 -13.16 -33.50
C THR A 964 -6.87 -14.59 -34.01
N PHE A 965 -7.42 -14.80 -35.20
CA PHE A 965 -7.34 -16.04 -35.95
C PHE A 965 -6.08 -16.05 -36.78
N THR A 966 -5.33 -17.15 -36.72
CA THR A 966 -4.11 -17.35 -37.52
C THR A 966 -4.31 -18.56 -38.43
N VAL A 967 -4.11 -18.37 -39.72
CA VAL A 967 -4.11 -19.43 -40.74
C VAL A 967 -2.69 -19.59 -41.26
N GLY A 968 -2.04 -20.67 -40.82
CA GLY A 968 -0.71 -21.05 -41.23
C GLY A 968 -0.64 -21.42 -42.71
N ALA A 969 0.55 -21.27 -43.30
CA ALA A 969 0.75 -21.45 -44.74
C ALA A 969 0.31 -22.82 -45.27
N GLY A 970 0.43 -23.87 -44.46
CA GLY A 970 -0.01 -25.23 -44.80
C GLY A 970 -1.51 -25.37 -45.07
N ALA A 971 -2.35 -24.46 -44.55
CA ALA A 971 -3.79 -24.45 -44.81
C ALA A 971 -4.16 -23.82 -46.16
N ILE A 972 -3.22 -23.19 -46.87
CA ILE A 972 -3.47 -22.42 -48.10
C ILE A 972 -2.81 -23.11 -49.31
N ALA A 973 -3.58 -23.33 -50.38
CA ALA A 973 -3.09 -24.05 -51.55
C ALA A 973 -2.03 -23.24 -52.32
N ASN A 974 -0.87 -23.86 -52.57
CA ASN A 974 0.28 -23.29 -53.29
C ASN A 974 0.81 -22.00 -52.67
N TYR A 975 0.68 -21.81 -51.36
CA TYR A 975 1.13 -20.61 -50.66
C TYR A 975 2.39 -20.89 -49.86
N ASN A 976 3.40 -20.03 -50.00
CA ASN A 976 4.68 -20.13 -49.29
C ASN A 976 5.00 -18.89 -48.45
N GLY A 977 4.04 -17.96 -48.31
CA GLY A 977 4.16 -16.77 -47.48
C GLY A 977 3.92 -17.02 -45.97
N PRO A 978 3.97 -15.96 -45.14
CA PRO A 978 3.75 -16.05 -43.70
C PRO A 978 2.32 -16.42 -43.33
N ALA A 979 2.07 -16.84 -42.08
CA ALA A 979 0.70 -17.09 -41.63
C ALA A 979 -0.16 -15.83 -41.75
N LEU A 980 -1.39 -15.98 -42.26
CA LEU A 980 -2.32 -14.87 -42.40
C LEU A 980 -3.15 -14.73 -41.14
N THR A 981 -3.38 -13.50 -40.68
CA THR A 981 -4.18 -13.23 -39.48
C THR A 981 -5.43 -12.42 -39.81
N ALA A 982 -6.52 -12.73 -39.09
CA ALA A 982 -7.74 -11.95 -39.08
C ALA A 982 -8.19 -11.71 -37.64
N GLN A 983 -8.83 -10.58 -37.40
CA GLN A 983 -9.29 -10.20 -36.07
C GLN A 983 -10.80 -10.02 -36.03
N ILE A 984 -11.41 -10.39 -34.91
CA ILE A 984 -12.79 -10.04 -34.59
C ILE A 984 -12.88 -9.55 -33.15
N THR A 985 -13.66 -8.50 -32.92
CA THR A 985 -13.89 -7.95 -31.60
C THR A 985 -15.05 -8.69 -30.93
N VAL A 986 -14.87 -9.01 -29.64
CA VAL A 986 -15.92 -9.53 -28.75
C VAL A 986 -16.28 -8.44 -27.76
N THR A 987 -17.57 -8.07 -27.72
CA THR A 987 -18.08 -6.99 -26.86
C THR A 987 -18.63 -7.54 -25.53
N ALA A 988 -18.32 -6.89 -24.42
CA ALA A 988 -18.93 -7.23 -23.12
C ALA A 988 -20.34 -6.63 -23.00
N ASP A 989 -21.34 -7.38 -22.51
CA ASP A 989 -22.73 -6.90 -22.43
C ASP A 989 -22.95 -5.96 -21.22
N ARG A 990 -23.46 -4.72 -21.44
CA ARG A 990 -23.73 -3.69 -20.39
C ARG A 990 -25.06 -2.94 -20.60
N GLU A 991 -25.77 -2.52 -19.53
CA GLU A 991 -27.07 -1.79 -19.57
C GLU A 991 -26.99 -0.29 -19.15
N ASN A 992 -27.98 0.54 -19.55
CA ASN A 992 -28.11 1.95 -19.11
C ASN A 992 -28.71 2.02 -17.69
N ALA A 993 -28.07 2.74 -16.76
CA ALA A 993 -28.57 2.86 -15.38
C ALA A 993 -28.31 4.24 -14.77
N LEU A 994 -29.27 4.77 -14.01
CA LEU A 994 -29.05 5.90 -13.10
C LEU A 994 -28.65 5.33 -11.75
N LEU A 995 -27.60 5.87 -11.16
CA LEU A 995 -27.03 5.36 -9.92
C LEU A 995 -27.19 6.41 -8.81
N ALA A 996 -27.10 5.97 -7.56
CA ALA A 996 -27.32 6.85 -6.41
C ALA A 996 -26.28 7.96 -6.35
N ASN A 997 -26.75 9.20 -6.19
CA ASN A 997 -25.91 10.37 -6.04
C ASN A 997 -25.04 10.30 -4.78
N PHE A 998 -23.84 10.87 -4.85
CA PHE A 998 -22.91 10.90 -3.73
C PHE A 998 -22.28 12.30 -3.61
N PRO A 999 -22.15 12.87 -2.41
CA PRO A 999 -22.80 12.40 -1.17
C PRO A 999 -24.34 12.48 -1.25
N ASN A 1000 -25.07 11.67 -0.46
CA ASN A 1000 -26.53 11.74 -0.24
C ASN A 1000 -26.83 11.32 1.22
N PRO A 1001 -27.27 12.22 2.13
CA PRO A 1001 -27.52 13.66 1.96
C PRO A 1001 -26.32 14.45 1.42
N PHE A 1002 -26.57 15.53 0.69
CA PHE A 1002 -25.53 16.39 0.14
C PHE A 1002 -25.61 17.82 0.67
N ASN A 1003 -24.46 18.50 0.81
CA ASN A 1003 -24.38 19.88 1.29
C ASN A 1003 -23.07 20.57 0.84
N PRO A 1004 -23.09 21.60 -0.02
CA PRO A 1004 -24.17 22.03 -0.91
C PRO A 1004 -24.18 21.26 -2.24
N GLU A 1005 -23.21 20.38 -2.48
CA GLU A 1005 -22.98 19.77 -3.79
C GLU A 1005 -23.00 18.24 -3.77
N THR A 1006 -23.40 17.64 -4.88
CA THR A 1006 -23.45 16.20 -5.12
C THR A 1006 -23.11 15.92 -6.56
N TRP A 1007 -22.64 14.72 -6.86
CA TRP A 1007 -22.64 14.23 -8.23
C TRP A 1007 -23.58 13.04 -8.35
N ILE A 1008 -24.16 12.88 -9.53
CA ILE A 1008 -25.16 11.87 -9.86
C ILE A 1008 -24.51 10.89 -10.83
N PRO A 1009 -24.07 9.72 -10.32
CA PRO A 1009 -23.57 8.64 -11.13
C PRO A 1009 -24.58 8.10 -12.14
N TYR A 1010 -24.12 7.71 -13.32
CA TYR A 1010 -24.92 7.01 -14.32
C TYR A 1010 -24.05 6.09 -15.18
N GLN A 1011 -24.68 5.15 -15.88
CA GLN A 1011 -24.05 4.19 -16.76
C GLN A 1011 -24.75 4.20 -18.11
N LEU A 1012 -23.96 4.12 -19.18
CA LEU A 1012 -24.42 4.06 -20.56
C LEU A 1012 -23.90 2.80 -21.24
N ALA A 1013 -24.84 2.01 -21.77
CA ALA A 1013 -24.59 0.90 -22.67
C ALA A 1013 -24.10 1.36 -24.05
N LYS A 1014 -24.53 2.54 -24.52
CA LYS A 1014 -24.18 3.10 -25.84
C LYS A 1014 -23.93 4.61 -25.74
N PRO A 1015 -23.08 5.17 -26.61
CA PRO A 1015 -22.91 6.61 -26.67
C PRO A 1015 -24.26 7.30 -26.95
N THR A 1016 -24.67 8.27 -26.13
CA THR A 1016 -25.95 8.99 -26.28
C THR A 1016 -25.85 10.38 -25.63
N GLU A 1017 -26.73 11.32 -25.99
CA GLU A 1017 -26.84 12.61 -25.29
C GLU A 1017 -27.52 12.46 -23.94
N ILE A 1018 -26.90 13.01 -22.89
CA ILE A 1018 -27.38 12.91 -21.52
C ILE A 1018 -27.75 14.28 -20.98
N THR A 1019 -28.93 14.35 -20.37
CA THR A 1019 -29.38 15.50 -19.60
C THR A 1019 -29.97 15.02 -18.29
N ILE A 1020 -29.39 15.44 -17.16
CA ILE A 1020 -29.96 15.14 -15.86
C ILE A 1020 -30.86 16.30 -15.43
N THR A 1021 -32.15 16.04 -15.25
CA THR A 1021 -33.12 17.04 -14.77
C THR A 1021 -33.42 16.81 -13.30
N ILE A 1022 -33.30 17.87 -12.50
CA ILE A 1022 -33.49 17.87 -11.06
C ILE A 1022 -34.80 18.57 -10.74
N TYR A 1023 -35.64 17.95 -9.91
CA TYR A 1023 -36.98 18.36 -9.55
C TYR A 1023 -37.12 18.56 -8.04
N ALA A 1024 -37.88 19.57 -7.64
CA ALA A 1024 -38.36 19.72 -6.28
C ALA A 1024 -39.48 18.71 -5.98
N VAL A 1025 -39.81 18.50 -4.69
CA VAL A 1025 -40.87 17.55 -4.26
C VAL A 1025 -42.24 17.81 -4.92
N ASN A 1026 -42.52 19.05 -5.29
CA ASN A 1026 -43.77 19.43 -5.96
C ASN A 1026 -43.75 19.19 -7.49
N GLY A 1027 -42.67 18.58 -8.02
CA GLY A 1027 -42.48 18.28 -9.44
C GLY A 1027 -41.99 19.45 -10.29
N GLN A 1028 -41.68 20.61 -9.70
CA GLN A 1028 -41.10 21.73 -10.45
C GLN A 1028 -39.63 21.46 -10.77
N ILE A 1029 -39.20 21.77 -12.00
CA ILE A 1029 -37.80 21.70 -12.41
C ILE A 1029 -36.99 22.76 -11.65
N VAL A 1030 -35.92 22.30 -11.01
CA VAL A 1030 -35.00 23.10 -10.23
C VAL A 1030 -33.78 23.45 -11.07
N ARG A 1031 -33.21 22.46 -11.77
CA ARG A 1031 -32.07 22.62 -12.67
C ARG A 1031 -32.00 21.49 -13.68
N GLU A 1032 -31.51 21.79 -14.88
CA GLU A 1032 -31.12 20.80 -15.89
C GLU A 1032 -29.61 20.84 -16.06
N LEU A 1033 -29.00 19.66 -16.06
CA LEU A 1033 -27.58 19.44 -16.27
C LEU A 1033 -27.41 18.76 -17.63
N ALA A 1034 -27.28 19.57 -18.69
CA ALA A 1034 -26.99 19.06 -20.03
C ALA A 1034 -25.51 18.65 -20.10
N LEU A 1035 -25.25 17.34 -20.00
CA LEU A 1035 -23.89 16.77 -20.07
C LEU A 1035 -23.44 16.52 -21.51
N GLY A 1036 -24.35 16.71 -22.47
CA GLY A 1036 -24.10 16.53 -23.89
C GLY A 1036 -23.92 15.07 -24.29
N HIS A 1037 -23.31 14.85 -25.45
CA HIS A 1037 -23.07 13.50 -25.95
C HIS A 1037 -21.94 12.82 -25.17
N GLN A 1038 -22.28 11.74 -24.49
CA GLN A 1038 -21.36 10.94 -23.68
C GLN A 1038 -21.17 9.57 -24.33
N ALA A 1039 -19.95 9.03 -24.26
CA ALA A 1039 -19.62 7.70 -24.76
C ALA A 1039 -20.28 6.59 -23.91
N ALA A 1040 -20.34 5.35 -24.41
CA ALA A 1040 -20.69 4.21 -23.56
C ALA A 1040 -19.67 4.10 -22.42
N GLY A 1041 -20.14 3.78 -21.22
CA GLY A 1041 -19.28 3.67 -20.05
C GLY A 1041 -19.99 4.00 -18.75
N ILE A 1042 -19.25 3.83 -17.66
CA ILE A 1042 -19.72 4.10 -16.29
C ILE A 1042 -19.16 5.47 -15.85
N TYR A 1043 -20.05 6.32 -15.36
CA TYR A 1043 -19.79 7.69 -14.95
C TYR A 1043 -20.07 7.82 -13.45
N GLN A 1044 -19.26 7.17 -12.61
CA GLN A 1044 -19.49 7.08 -11.15
C GLN A 1044 -18.67 8.08 -10.33
N THR A 1045 -17.53 8.55 -10.85
CA THR A 1045 -16.63 9.44 -10.13
C THR A 1045 -17.04 10.90 -10.30
N ARG A 1046 -16.72 11.74 -9.30
CA ARG A 1046 -17.07 13.18 -9.27
C ARG A 1046 -16.71 13.96 -10.53
N SER A 1047 -15.61 13.60 -11.20
CA SER A 1047 -15.14 14.25 -12.43
C SER A 1047 -15.87 13.84 -13.70
N ARG A 1048 -16.66 12.76 -13.65
CA ARG A 1048 -17.36 12.17 -14.81
C ARG A 1048 -18.88 12.13 -14.64
N ALA A 1049 -19.36 11.94 -13.42
CA ALA A 1049 -20.77 11.97 -13.06
C ALA A 1049 -21.38 13.37 -13.25
N ALA A 1050 -22.71 13.47 -13.25
CA ALA A 1050 -23.37 14.77 -13.39
C ALA A 1050 -23.23 15.57 -12.09
N TYR A 1051 -22.58 16.73 -12.15
CA TYR A 1051 -22.34 17.55 -10.97
C TYR A 1051 -23.48 18.56 -10.72
N TRP A 1052 -24.00 18.58 -9.49
CA TRP A 1052 -24.94 19.59 -9.00
C TRP A 1052 -24.42 20.30 -7.76
N ASP A 1053 -24.35 21.62 -7.82
CA ASP A 1053 -23.87 22.52 -6.75
C ASP A 1053 -24.97 22.98 -5.77
N GLY A 1054 -26.13 22.34 -5.80
CA GLY A 1054 -27.28 22.71 -4.95
C GLY A 1054 -27.91 24.06 -5.31
N ARG A 1055 -27.73 24.55 -6.54
CA ARG A 1055 -28.35 25.79 -7.02
C ARG A 1055 -29.40 25.54 -8.10
N ASN A 1056 -30.40 26.40 -8.18
CA ASN A 1056 -31.40 26.38 -9.24
C ASN A 1056 -30.82 26.92 -10.56
N ALA A 1057 -31.64 26.94 -11.62
CA ALA A 1057 -31.25 27.47 -12.94
C ALA A 1057 -30.82 28.95 -12.94
N PHE A 1058 -31.15 29.73 -11.91
CA PHE A 1058 -30.74 31.13 -11.75
C PHE A 1058 -29.47 31.29 -10.88
N GLY A 1059 -28.85 30.18 -10.46
CA GLY A 1059 -27.66 30.18 -9.63
C GLY A 1059 -27.94 30.45 -8.14
N GLU A 1060 -29.21 30.47 -7.72
CA GLU A 1060 -29.60 30.69 -6.33
C GLU A 1060 -29.55 29.35 -5.56
N PRO A 1061 -29.04 29.32 -4.32
CA PRO A 1061 -29.08 28.11 -3.49
C PRO A 1061 -30.52 27.61 -3.30
N VAL A 1062 -30.72 26.31 -3.41
CA VAL A 1062 -32.04 25.71 -3.20
C VAL A 1062 -32.25 25.39 -1.72
N ALA A 1063 -33.52 25.39 -1.30
CA ALA A 1063 -33.85 25.11 0.10
C ALA A 1063 -33.48 23.66 0.48
N SER A 1064 -33.13 23.41 1.74
CA SER A 1064 -32.99 22.05 2.25
C SER A 1064 -34.30 21.28 2.07
N GLY A 1065 -34.24 20.12 1.41
CA GLY A 1065 -35.39 19.25 1.21
C GLY A 1065 -35.07 18.06 0.31
N VAL A 1066 -36.10 17.30 -0.04
CA VAL A 1066 -35.97 16.16 -0.96
C VAL A 1066 -35.99 16.66 -2.39
N TYR A 1067 -35.05 16.20 -3.19
CA TYR A 1067 -35.01 16.45 -4.63
C TYR A 1067 -34.96 15.13 -5.38
N PHE A 1068 -35.59 15.10 -6.54
CA PHE A 1068 -35.63 13.96 -7.43
C PHE A 1068 -34.85 14.30 -8.69
N TYR A 1069 -34.21 13.31 -9.30
CA TYR A 1069 -33.51 13.51 -10.56
C TYR A 1069 -33.76 12.36 -11.52
N THR A 1070 -33.74 12.67 -12.81
CA THR A 1070 -33.87 11.72 -13.91
C THR A 1070 -32.79 12.03 -14.94
N PHE A 1071 -32.31 11.03 -15.68
CA PHE A 1071 -31.30 11.20 -16.73
C PHE A 1071 -31.79 10.72 -18.10
#